data_AF-A0A5E4V0C7-F1
#
_entry.id   AF-A0A5E4V0C7-F1
#
_cell.length_a   1.000
_cell.length_b   1.000
_cell.length_c   1.000
_cell.angle_alpha   90.00
_cell.angle_beta   90.00
_cell.angle_gamma   90.00
#
_symmetry.space_group_name_H-M   'P 1'
#
loop_
_entity.id
_entity.type
_entity.pdbx_description
1 polymer ?
#
loop_
_entity_poly.entity_id
_entity_poly.type
_entity_poly.pdbx_seq_one_letter_code
_entity_poly.pdbx_strand_id
1 'polypeptide(L)'
;MQSEAPLAAFALLDDSADPAGGARLYTGLVREVTCDEPAVLSDALREVEDATRHGLHAVLLADYEFGVRLGGVHTVATRRAPGQFRAMLFSGMQRLDAAQTQAWLARQEWVDAGGDADAWQDTGERVTAAPAVAGIGALQSDVSDAAFDDAIARIHEWLAQGECYQINYTYRLNFDAFGSPVALYRRLRARQPVPYGALVMLPGARGVAGRAILSLSPELFLRHSRGQVEARPMKGTAPACGDATIDAQRSAALAADEKNRAENLMIVDLLRNDLGRLATSGSVKVPKLFEVTRFASVLQMTSTVTATLPDTTSMADVLRALFPCGSITGAPKHRTMQLIGALETSPRGLYTGAIGWLDARSDDPQALGDFCMSVAIRTLELDAPGASGLRRGRLGVGAGIVLDSKADEERDECRLKARFLSALDPGFELFETMQATRASGVPHLGRHLSRLQKSAQYFGFTFDEAALREQIDAVVATLSEDDIHRVRLALSHNGTAAITHGVLTPLHGDRVKVLLADASQTTRADDLFLRHKTTVRARYDAAWKAAEARGAFDVLFFNDRGELTEGGRSTVFVRLNGIWMTPPLSSGVLPGVMRSVLLDDPSWAAVEAVVTRDDLLTAQAIVVCNALRGALPATIAATTAT
;
A
#
# COMPACT_ATOMS: atom_id res chain seq x y z
N MET A 1 20.14 -13.52 10.09
CA MET A 1 19.32 -14.45 9.29
C MET A 1 18.17 -14.94 10.15
N GLN A 2 17.17 -14.07 10.37
CA GLN A 2 15.89 -14.51 10.94
C GLN A 2 15.16 -15.18 9.78
N SER A 3 14.92 -16.48 9.90
CA SER A 3 14.07 -17.22 8.96
C SER A 3 12.69 -16.57 9.01
N GLU A 4 12.26 -15.96 7.90
CA GLU A 4 10.86 -15.60 7.71
C GLU A 4 10.05 -16.88 7.94
N ALA A 5 9.23 -16.88 9.00
CA ALA A 5 8.25 -17.93 9.19
C ALA A 5 7.37 -17.99 7.93
N PRO A 6 6.99 -19.18 7.43
CA PRO A 6 6.12 -19.25 6.28
C PRO A 6 4.80 -18.59 6.66
N LEU A 7 4.53 -17.42 6.06
CA LEU A 7 3.18 -16.89 5.96
C LEU A 7 2.37 -17.94 5.20
N ALA A 8 1.67 -18.81 5.94
CA ALA A 8 0.76 -19.78 5.37
C ALA A 8 -0.26 -19.01 4.52
N ALA A 9 -0.54 -19.48 3.30
CA ALA A 9 -1.53 -18.83 2.45
C ALA A 9 -2.88 -18.75 3.19
N PHE A 10 -3.50 -17.58 3.15
CA PHE A 10 -4.76 -17.28 3.82
C PHE A 10 -5.55 -16.24 3.01
N ALA A 11 -6.83 -16.13 3.29
CA ALA A 11 -7.65 -15.03 2.81
C ALA A 11 -8.55 -14.50 3.93
N LEU A 12 -8.60 -13.20 4.11
CA LEU A 12 -9.58 -12.51 4.96
C LEU A 12 -10.45 -11.67 4.04
N LEU A 13 -11.73 -12.04 3.88
CA LEU A 13 -12.73 -11.20 3.21
C LEU A 13 -13.45 -10.40 4.29
N ASP A 14 -13.28 -9.09 4.30
CA ASP A 14 -13.54 -8.21 5.44
C ASP A 14 -14.71 -7.26 5.16
N ASP A 15 -15.61 -7.11 6.13
CA ASP A 15 -16.61 -6.04 6.15
C ASP A 15 -16.23 -5.10 7.29
N SER A 16 -15.41 -4.11 6.96
CA SER A 16 -14.94 -3.10 7.92
C SER A 16 -15.90 -1.92 8.02
N ALA A 17 -16.89 -1.84 7.12
CA ALA A 17 -17.91 -0.80 7.14
C ALA A 17 -19.05 -1.13 8.12
N ASP A 18 -19.34 -2.41 8.36
CA ASP A 18 -20.28 -2.85 9.39
C ASP A 18 -19.63 -2.82 10.79
N PRO A 19 -20.16 -2.06 11.77
CA PRO A 19 -19.68 -2.07 13.14
C PRO A 19 -19.73 -3.44 13.83
N ALA A 20 -20.63 -4.33 13.42
CA ALA A 20 -20.68 -5.71 13.91
C ALA A 20 -19.56 -6.57 13.28
N GLY A 21 -18.97 -6.14 12.17
CA GLY A 21 -18.06 -6.92 11.35
C GLY A 21 -18.81 -7.93 10.50
N GLY A 22 -18.27 -9.13 10.36
CA GLY A 22 -18.77 -10.14 9.43
C GLY A 22 -17.71 -10.66 8.46
N ALA A 23 -16.43 -10.51 8.84
CA ALA A 23 -15.33 -10.99 8.04
C ALA A 23 -15.33 -12.52 7.95
N ARG A 24 -14.88 -13.05 6.81
CA ARG A 24 -14.69 -14.48 6.55
C ARG A 24 -13.18 -14.74 6.45
N LEU A 25 -12.63 -15.41 7.44
CA LEU A 25 -11.23 -15.81 7.50
C LEU A 25 -11.08 -17.25 6.99
N TYR A 26 -10.25 -17.44 5.97
CA TYR A 26 -9.94 -18.72 5.35
C TYR A 26 -8.49 -19.10 5.62
N THR A 27 -8.27 -20.30 6.16
CA THR A 27 -6.95 -20.81 6.55
C THR A 27 -6.80 -22.29 6.17
N GLY A 28 -5.54 -22.74 6.07
CA GLY A 28 -5.24 -24.09 5.62
C GLY A 28 -5.52 -24.29 4.13
N LEU A 29 -4.79 -23.56 3.27
CA LEU A 29 -4.89 -23.74 1.82
C LEU A 29 -4.56 -25.20 1.46
N VAL A 30 -5.51 -25.88 0.83
CA VAL A 30 -5.38 -27.27 0.39
C VAL A 30 -4.84 -27.33 -1.04
N ARG A 31 -5.47 -26.56 -1.95
CA ARG A 31 -5.08 -26.48 -3.36
C ARG A 31 -5.71 -25.26 -4.04
N GLU A 32 -5.26 -24.97 -5.26
CA GLU A 32 -5.84 -23.96 -6.14
C GLU A 32 -6.43 -24.62 -7.38
N VAL A 33 -7.62 -24.19 -7.80
CA VAL A 33 -8.19 -24.51 -9.11
C VAL A 33 -8.01 -23.27 -9.98
N THR A 34 -7.31 -23.41 -11.10
CA THR A 34 -7.05 -22.31 -12.04
C THR A 34 -7.66 -22.61 -13.39
N CYS A 35 -8.16 -21.57 -14.05
CA CYS A 35 -8.76 -21.64 -15.36
C CYS A 35 -8.24 -20.48 -16.21
N ASP A 36 -7.36 -20.81 -17.14
CA ASP A 36 -6.77 -19.86 -18.07
C ASP A 36 -7.56 -19.79 -19.39
N GLU A 37 -8.44 -20.76 -19.66
CA GLU A 37 -9.19 -20.84 -20.92
C GLU A 37 -10.71 -20.80 -20.68
N PRO A 38 -11.43 -19.80 -21.23
CA PRO A 38 -12.88 -19.65 -21.05
C PRO A 38 -13.71 -20.90 -21.39
N ALA A 39 -13.25 -21.71 -22.34
CA ALA A 39 -13.93 -22.92 -22.79
C ALA A 39 -14.07 -23.97 -21.67
N VAL A 40 -13.11 -24.05 -20.75
CA VAL A 40 -13.09 -25.05 -19.65
C VAL A 40 -13.57 -24.49 -18.31
N LEU A 41 -14.09 -23.26 -18.28
CA LEU A 41 -14.60 -22.62 -17.06
C LEU A 41 -15.67 -23.47 -16.34
N SER A 42 -16.53 -24.14 -17.11
CA SER A 42 -17.57 -25.01 -16.53
C SER A 42 -16.99 -26.20 -15.78
N ASP A 43 -15.86 -26.75 -16.23
CA ASP A 43 -15.21 -27.87 -15.56
C ASP A 43 -14.49 -27.41 -14.29
N ALA A 44 -13.78 -26.28 -14.37
CA ALA A 44 -13.11 -25.67 -13.22
C ALA A 44 -14.11 -25.32 -12.10
N LEU A 45 -15.24 -24.69 -12.44
CA LEU A 45 -16.27 -24.36 -11.43
C LEU A 45 -16.96 -25.60 -10.85
N ARG A 46 -17.17 -26.65 -11.65
CA ARG A 46 -17.71 -27.91 -11.14
C ARG A 46 -16.77 -28.55 -10.12
N GLU A 47 -15.46 -28.49 -10.35
CA GLU A 47 -14.46 -28.94 -9.37
C GLU A 47 -14.51 -28.11 -8.08
N VAL A 48 -14.69 -26.79 -8.18
CA VAL A 48 -14.82 -25.91 -7.01
C VAL A 48 -16.09 -26.22 -6.23
N GLU A 49 -17.23 -26.34 -6.90
CA GLU A 49 -18.51 -26.72 -6.27
C GLU A 49 -18.45 -28.11 -5.63
N ASP A 50 -17.74 -29.05 -6.27
CA ASP A 50 -17.55 -30.38 -5.69
C ASP A 50 -16.68 -30.33 -4.44
N ALA A 51 -15.60 -29.57 -4.48
CA ALA A 51 -14.76 -29.34 -3.31
C ALA A 51 -15.55 -28.69 -2.15
N THR A 52 -16.42 -27.71 -2.44
CA THR A 52 -17.21 -27.06 -1.39
C THR A 52 -18.29 -27.96 -0.81
N ARG A 53 -18.90 -28.84 -1.63
CA ARG A 53 -19.78 -29.90 -1.13
C ARG A 53 -19.07 -30.89 -0.20
N HIS A 54 -17.77 -31.13 -0.43
CA HIS A 54 -16.95 -32.01 0.41
C HIS A 54 -16.24 -31.27 1.56
N GLY A 55 -16.74 -30.10 1.95
CA GLY A 55 -16.32 -29.39 3.16
C GLY A 55 -15.12 -28.47 3.00
N LEU A 56 -14.64 -28.23 1.78
CA LEU A 56 -13.68 -27.15 1.53
C LEU A 56 -14.40 -25.80 1.38
N HIS A 57 -13.66 -24.72 1.50
CA HIS A 57 -14.18 -23.36 1.40
C HIS A 57 -13.46 -22.60 0.28
N ALA A 58 -14.23 -21.99 -0.62
CA ALA A 58 -13.68 -21.38 -1.83
C ALA A 58 -13.60 -19.85 -1.74
N VAL A 59 -12.43 -19.31 -2.05
CA VAL A 59 -12.21 -17.88 -2.33
C VAL A 59 -11.92 -17.72 -3.82
N LEU A 60 -12.67 -16.85 -4.48
CA LEU A 60 -12.62 -16.63 -5.92
C LEU A 60 -11.85 -15.35 -6.24
N LEU A 61 -10.96 -15.42 -7.22
CA LEU A 61 -10.23 -14.31 -7.82
C LEU A 61 -10.39 -14.42 -9.34
N ALA A 62 -10.84 -13.36 -10.01
CA ALA A 62 -11.03 -13.37 -11.45
C ALA A 62 -10.42 -12.11 -12.07
N ASP A 63 -9.47 -12.29 -12.99
CA ASP A 63 -8.83 -11.18 -13.68
C ASP A 63 -9.75 -10.58 -14.74
N TYR A 64 -9.63 -9.28 -14.98
CA TYR A 64 -10.41 -8.56 -15.99
C TYR A 64 -10.23 -9.16 -17.40
N GLU A 65 -8.99 -9.44 -17.82
CA GLU A 65 -8.71 -9.99 -19.16
C GLU A 65 -9.33 -11.38 -19.39
N PHE A 66 -9.48 -12.18 -18.33
CA PHE A 66 -10.21 -13.44 -18.42
C PHE A 66 -11.67 -13.19 -18.79
N GLY A 67 -12.31 -12.19 -18.17
CA GLY A 67 -13.68 -11.80 -18.49
C GLY A 67 -13.84 -11.22 -19.89
N VAL A 68 -12.88 -10.43 -20.36
CA VAL A 68 -12.89 -9.92 -21.75
C VAL A 68 -12.93 -11.08 -22.74
N ARG A 69 -12.09 -12.11 -22.54
CA ARG A 69 -12.10 -13.32 -23.38
C ARG A 69 -13.35 -14.18 -23.19
N LEU A 70 -13.92 -14.21 -21.99
CA LEU A 70 -15.17 -14.91 -21.69
C LEU A 70 -16.35 -14.32 -22.49
N GLY A 71 -16.36 -13.01 -22.70
CA GLY A 71 -17.28 -12.32 -23.62
C GLY A 71 -16.92 -12.45 -25.10
N GLY A 72 -15.93 -13.26 -25.47
CA GLY A 72 -15.51 -13.45 -26.87
C GLY A 72 -14.77 -12.25 -27.49
N VAL A 73 -14.25 -11.34 -26.67
CA VAL A 73 -13.45 -10.20 -27.14
C VAL A 73 -11.97 -10.54 -27.05
N HIS A 74 -11.25 -10.30 -28.15
CA HIS A 74 -9.81 -10.54 -28.23
C HIS A 74 -9.08 -9.24 -28.61
N THR A 75 -8.18 -8.80 -27.75
CA THR A 75 -7.34 -7.61 -27.94
C THR A 75 -5.86 -7.96 -27.83
N VAL A 76 -4.97 -7.04 -28.19
CA VAL A 76 -3.52 -7.21 -28.00
C VAL A 76 -3.19 -7.40 -26.51
N ALA A 77 -3.87 -6.66 -25.62
CA ALA A 77 -3.72 -6.82 -24.17
C ALA A 77 -4.04 -8.24 -23.71
N THR A 78 -5.20 -8.80 -24.11
CA THR A 78 -5.59 -10.18 -23.75
C THR A 78 -4.70 -11.27 -24.35
N ARG A 79 -3.92 -10.96 -25.39
CA ARG A 79 -2.92 -11.90 -25.93
C ARG A 79 -1.62 -11.88 -25.14
N ARG A 80 -1.23 -10.71 -24.60
CA ARG A 80 -0.01 -10.55 -23.81
C ARG A 80 -0.20 -11.01 -22.36
N ALA A 81 -1.36 -10.69 -21.78
CA ALA A 81 -1.75 -11.08 -20.44
C ALA A 81 -3.19 -11.60 -20.51
N PRO A 82 -3.38 -12.91 -20.73
CA PRO A 82 -4.72 -13.48 -20.91
C PRO A 82 -5.60 -13.40 -19.66
N GLY A 83 -5.01 -13.20 -18.48
CA GLY A 83 -5.69 -13.27 -17.19
C GLY A 83 -6.20 -14.68 -16.90
N GLN A 84 -6.59 -14.93 -15.66
CA GLN A 84 -7.13 -16.22 -15.24
C GLN A 84 -8.32 -16.05 -14.29
N PHE A 85 -9.11 -17.10 -14.19
CA PHE A 85 -9.95 -17.35 -13.02
C PHE A 85 -9.23 -18.29 -12.07
N ARG A 86 -9.29 -17.99 -10.77
CA ARG A 86 -8.65 -18.76 -9.70
C ARG A 86 -9.62 -18.96 -8.55
N ALA A 87 -9.71 -20.18 -8.06
CA ALA A 87 -10.36 -20.52 -6.81
C ALA A 87 -9.35 -21.12 -5.85
N MET A 88 -9.19 -20.50 -4.69
CA MET A 88 -8.37 -21.02 -3.59
C MET A 88 -9.26 -21.84 -2.66
N LEU A 89 -8.91 -23.11 -2.44
CA LEU A 89 -9.69 -24.05 -1.65
C LEU A 89 -9.02 -24.27 -0.28
N PHE A 90 -9.73 -23.88 0.77
CA PHE A 90 -9.24 -23.93 2.16
C PHE A 90 -9.96 -25.00 2.97
N SER A 91 -9.27 -25.61 3.94
CA SER A 91 -9.87 -26.57 4.86
C SER A 91 -10.65 -25.92 6.00
N GLY A 92 -10.40 -24.64 6.29
CA GLY A 92 -11.05 -23.91 7.38
C GLY A 92 -11.61 -22.57 6.94
N MET A 93 -12.81 -22.24 7.40
CA MET A 93 -13.42 -20.91 7.30
C MET A 93 -14.07 -20.53 8.63
N GLN A 94 -13.74 -19.33 9.12
CA GLN A 94 -14.30 -18.76 10.34
C GLN A 94 -14.97 -17.42 10.02
N ARG A 95 -16.14 -17.19 10.61
CA ARG A 95 -16.75 -15.86 10.63
C ARG A 95 -16.25 -15.12 11.85
N LEU A 96 -15.76 -13.90 11.63
CA LEU A 96 -15.22 -13.04 12.67
C LEU A 96 -16.08 -11.78 12.79
N ASP A 97 -16.42 -11.42 14.02
CA ASP A 97 -16.91 -10.08 14.32
C ASP A 97 -15.78 -9.03 14.19
N ALA A 98 -16.12 -7.75 14.39
CA ALA A 98 -15.15 -6.66 14.27
C ALA A 98 -13.97 -6.78 15.24
N ALA A 99 -14.22 -7.19 16.49
CA ALA A 99 -13.18 -7.31 17.53
C ALA A 99 -12.26 -8.51 17.25
N GLN A 100 -12.83 -9.65 16.89
CA GLN A 100 -12.10 -10.86 16.49
C GLN A 100 -11.24 -10.60 15.25
N THR A 101 -11.76 -9.85 14.28
CA THR A 101 -11.00 -9.46 13.08
C THR A 101 -9.78 -8.61 13.45
N GLN A 102 -9.96 -7.62 14.33
CA GLN A 102 -8.87 -6.78 14.78
C GLN A 102 -7.81 -7.55 15.59
N ALA A 103 -8.25 -8.44 16.49
CA ALA A 103 -7.36 -9.30 17.26
C ALA A 103 -6.56 -10.25 16.37
N TRP A 104 -7.20 -10.84 15.36
CA TRP A 104 -6.53 -11.71 14.39
C TRP A 104 -5.48 -10.96 13.58
N LEU A 105 -5.80 -9.76 13.06
CA LEU A 105 -4.85 -8.92 12.32
C LEU A 105 -3.65 -8.51 13.18
N ALA A 106 -3.87 -8.15 14.45
CA ALA A 106 -2.80 -7.79 15.38
C ALA A 106 -1.89 -8.98 15.71
N ARG A 107 -2.47 -10.16 15.93
CA ARG A 107 -1.72 -11.41 16.13
C ARG A 107 -0.90 -11.76 14.90
N GLN A 108 -1.48 -11.63 13.70
CA GLN A 108 -0.78 -11.95 12.47
C GLN A 108 0.38 -10.99 12.21
N GLU A 109 0.22 -9.70 12.49
CA GLU A 109 1.33 -8.72 12.43
C GLU A 109 2.47 -9.09 13.40
N TRP A 110 2.14 -9.55 14.61
CA TRP A 110 3.14 -10.03 15.58
C TRP A 110 3.92 -11.24 15.06
N VAL A 111 3.23 -12.21 14.45
CA VAL A 111 3.85 -13.39 13.85
C VAL A 111 4.76 -13.00 12.68
N ASP A 112 4.30 -12.08 11.82
CA ASP A 112 5.09 -11.56 10.70
C ASP A 112 6.37 -10.84 11.17
N ALA A 113 6.34 -10.24 12.36
CA ALA A 113 7.49 -9.63 13.00
C ALA A 113 8.45 -10.65 13.67
N GLY A 114 8.21 -11.94 13.51
CA GLY A 114 9.00 -13.02 14.11
C GLY A 114 8.60 -13.39 15.54
N GLY A 115 7.45 -12.90 15.99
CA GLY A 115 6.88 -13.26 17.29
C GLY A 115 6.33 -14.68 17.32
N ASP A 116 6.46 -15.35 18.46
CA ASP A 116 5.87 -16.68 18.67
C ASP A 116 4.33 -16.57 18.73
N ALA A 117 3.66 -17.35 17.89
CA ALA A 117 2.20 -17.38 17.75
C ALA A 117 1.51 -17.96 19.00
N ASP A 118 2.18 -18.83 19.74
CA ASP A 118 1.69 -19.47 20.97
C ASP A 118 1.90 -18.58 22.20
N ALA A 119 2.86 -17.66 22.11
CA ALA A 119 3.09 -16.63 23.13
C ALA A 119 2.14 -15.43 23.01
N TRP A 120 1.26 -15.40 22.00
CA TRP A 120 0.30 -14.32 21.83
C TRP A 120 -0.79 -14.36 22.91
N GLN A 121 -0.96 -13.26 23.61
CA GLN A 121 -2.04 -13.05 24.55
C GLN A 121 -2.95 -11.94 24.04
N ASP A 122 -4.25 -12.21 24.00
CA ASP A 122 -5.29 -11.27 23.60
C ASP A 122 -5.54 -10.24 24.72
N THR A 123 -4.58 -9.32 24.88
CA THR A 123 -4.72 -8.18 25.78
C THR A 123 -5.24 -6.99 24.99
N GLY A 124 -6.20 -6.25 25.57
CA GLY A 124 -6.81 -5.09 24.90
C GLY A 124 -5.79 -4.07 24.40
N GLU A 125 -4.67 -3.89 25.11
CA GLU A 125 -3.57 -3.01 24.69
C GLU A 125 -2.86 -3.49 23.41
N ARG A 126 -2.59 -4.80 23.26
CA ARG A 126 -1.93 -5.34 22.06
C ARG A 126 -2.84 -5.34 20.83
N VAL A 127 -4.14 -5.57 21.03
CA VAL A 127 -5.13 -5.54 19.93
C VAL A 127 -5.40 -4.12 19.43
N THR A 128 -5.39 -3.14 20.34
CA THR A 128 -5.64 -1.73 20.02
C THR A 128 -4.37 -0.94 19.69
N ALA A 129 -3.19 -1.56 19.84
CA ALA A 129 -1.92 -0.97 19.44
C ALA A 129 -1.96 -0.51 17.98
N ALA A 130 -1.35 0.66 17.74
CA ALA A 130 -1.20 1.19 16.39
C ALA A 130 -0.47 0.16 15.51
N PRO A 131 -0.87 0.00 14.23
CA PRO A 131 -0.19 -0.91 13.32
C PRO A 131 1.30 -0.59 13.22
N ALA A 132 2.13 -1.60 12.97
CA ALA A 132 3.56 -1.42 12.73
C ALA A 132 3.82 -0.46 11.53
N VAL A 133 5.06 0.01 11.39
CA VAL A 133 5.46 0.84 10.25
C VAL A 133 5.26 0.06 8.96
N ALA A 134 4.39 0.57 8.09
CA ALA A 134 4.09 0.00 6.79
C ALA A 134 3.51 1.07 5.87
N GLY A 135 3.84 1.02 4.60
CA GLY A 135 3.45 2.06 3.64
C GLY A 135 4.02 1.80 2.26
N ILE A 136 4.01 2.84 1.45
CA ILE A 136 4.55 2.82 0.09
C ILE A 136 5.61 3.88 -0.10
N GLY A 137 6.51 3.66 -1.05
CA GLY A 137 7.44 4.65 -1.54
C GLY A 137 7.60 4.56 -3.07
N ALA A 138 8.28 5.54 -3.65
CA ALA A 138 8.54 5.64 -5.09
C ALA A 138 7.27 5.49 -5.96
N LEU A 139 6.17 6.14 -5.57
CA LEU A 139 4.92 6.11 -6.33
C LEU A 139 5.07 6.77 -7.70
N GLN A 140 4.73 6.05 -8.77
CA GLN A 140 4.86 6.50 -10.16
C GLN A 140 3.64 6.07 -10.99
N SER A 141 3.15 6.96 -11.84
CA SER A 141 2.10 6.66 -12.83
C SER A 141 2.73 6.08 -14.10
N ASP A 142 2.11 5.06 -14.68
CA ASP A 142 2.49 4.54 -16.01
C ASP A 142 1.99 5.42 -17.18
N VAL A 143 1.14 6.41 -16.88
CA VAL A 143 0.61 7.40 -17.81
C VAL A 143 0.96 8.81 -17.31
N SER A 144 1.53 9.65 -18.18
CA SER A 144 1.78 11.07 -17.89
C SER A 144 0.51 11.90 -18.04
N ASP A 145 0.47 13.10 -17.46
CA ASP A 145 -0.69 14.01 -17.58
C ASP A 145 -1.01 14.31 -19.06
N ALA A 146 0.00 14.52 -19.92
CA ALA A 146 -0.20 14.73 -21.35
C ALA A 146 -0.78 13.50 -22.06
N ALA A 147 -0.28 12.29 -21.75
CA ALA A 147 -0.81 11.05 -22.32
C ALA A 147 -2.24 10.75 -21.84
N PHE A 148 -2.59 11.19 -20.63
CA PHE A 148 -3.96 11.14 -20.12
C PHE A 148 -4.87 12.06 -20.95
N ASP A 149 -4.46 13.32 -21.19
CA ASP A 149 -5.22 14.27 -22.01
C ASP A 149 -5.46 13.75 -23.43
N ASP A 150 -4.42 13.19 -24.08
CA ASP A 150 -4.51 12.58 -25.40
C ASP A 150 -5.51 11.40 -25.41
N ALA A 151 -5.51 10.58 -24.36
CA ALA A 151 -6.44 9.46 -24.22
C ALA A 151 -7.90 9.93 -24.09
N ILE A 152 -8.15 10.99 -23.32
CA ILE A 152 -9.48 11.59 -23.19
C ILE A 152 -9.96 12.19 -24.52
N ALA A 153 -9.09 12.90 -25.23
CA ALA A 153 -9.41 13.43 -26.55
C ALA A 153 -9.80 12.30 -27.53
N ARG A 154 -9.03 11.20 -27.52
CA ARG A 154 -9.33 10.02 -28.35
C ARG A 154 -10.66 9.36 -27.98
N ILE A 155 -10.98 9.29 -26.69
CA ILE A 155 -12.27 8.79 -26.22
C ILE A 155 -13.41 9.67 -26.74
N HIS A 156 -13.29 11.00 -26.66
CA HIS A 156 -14.32 11.91 -27.16
C HIS A 156 -14.59 11.72 -28.66
N GLU A 157 -13.55 11.46 -29.46
CA GLU A 157 -13.73 11.11 -30.87
C GLU A 157 -14.60 9.85 -31.05
N TRP A 158 -14.36 8.80 -30.27
CA TRP A 158 -15.16 7.57 -30.32
C TRP A 158 -16.60 7.78 -29.86
N LEU A 159 -16.80 8.56 -28.79
CA LEU A 159 -18.13 8.92 -28.31
C LEU A 159 -18.91 9.72 -29.36
N ALA A 160 -18.27 10.71 -29.99
CA ALA A 160 -18.88 11.52 -31.05
C ALA A 160 -19.23 10.70 -32.32
N GLN A 161 -18.47 9.64 -32.59
CA GLN A 161 -18.73 8.69 -33.67
C GLN A 161 -19.82 7.66 -33.32
N GLY A 162 -20.30 7.63 -32.08
CA GLY A 162 -21.29 6.66 -31.61
C GLY A 162 -20.73 5.25 -31.41
N GLU A 163 -19.41 5.11 -31.28
CA GLU A 163 -18.74 3.83 -31.03
C GLU A 163 -19.06 3.27 -29.63
N CYS A 164 -19.21 4.18 -28.66
CA CYS A 164 -19.72 3.90 -27.32
C CYS A 164 -20.41 5.14 -26.74
N TYR A 165 -21.10 4.98 -25.61
CA TYR A 165 -21.72 6.07 -24.84
C TYR A 165 -20.93 6.42 -23.59
N GLN A 166 -20.19 5.44 -23.07
CA GLN A 166 -19.34 5.58 -21.89
C GLN A 166 -18.22 4.54 -21.98
N ILE A 167 -17.04 4.93 -21.51
CA ILE A 167 -15.86 4.07 -21.39
C ILE A 167 -15.18 4.32 -20.05
N ASN A 168 -14.92 3.27 -19.29
CA ASN A 168 -14.10 3.37 -18.09
C ASN A 168 -12.62 3.31 -18.51
N TYR A 169 -11.96 4.46 -18.56
CA TYR A 169 -10.54 4.56 -18.87
C TYR A 169 -9.72 4.45 -17.59
N THR A 170 -8.66 3.63 -17.61
CA THR A 170 -7.85 3.36 -16.44
C THR A 170 -6.36 3.32 -16.76
N TYR A 171 -5.55 3.63 -15.75
CA TYR A 171 -4.09 3.56 -15.79
C TYR A 171 -3.57 2.97 -14.45
N ARG A 172 -2.26 2.80 -14.29
CA ARG A 172 -1.66 2.15 -13.11
C ARG A 172 -0.70 3.07 -12.38
N LEU A 173 -0.78 3.00 -11.07
CA LEU A 173 0.23 3.51 -10.16
C LEU A 173 1.11 2.34 -9.70
N ASN A 174 2.42 2.45 -9.90
CA ASN A 174 3.42 1.49 -9.46
C ASN A 174 4.19 2.08 -8.28
N PHE A 175 4.58 1.25 -7.30
CA PHE A 175 5.26 1.69 -6.08
C PHE A 175 6.05 0.54 -5.44
N ASP A 176 6.86 0.87 -4.43
CA ASP A 176 7.49 -0.09 -3.53
C ASP A 176 6.74 -0.09 -2.19
N ALA A 177 6.19 -1.23 -1.79
CA ALA A 177 5.58 -1.42 -0.48
C ALA A 177 6.64 -1.93 0.53
N PHE A 178 6.63 -1.35 1.72
CA PHE A 178 7.46 -1.74 2.87
C PHE A 178 6.59 -2.05 4.10
N GLY A 179 7.16 -2.79 5.04
CA GLY A 179 6.42 -3.39 6.15
C GLY A 179 5.67 -4.66 5.71
N SER A 180 5.00 -5.33 6.66
CA SER A 180 4.22 -6.52 6.32
C SER A 180 2.92 -6.14 5.58
N PRO A 181 2.44 -6.99 4.65
CA PRO A 181 1.13 -6.80 4.01
C PRO A 181 -0.02 -6.65 5.03
N VAL A 182 0.07 -7.34 6.18
CA VAL A 182 -0.91 -7.26 7.26
C VAL A 182 -0.90 -5.88 7.91
N ALA A 183 0.28 -5.34 8.25
CA ALA A 183 0.41 -3.99 8.80
C ALA A 183 -0.10 -2.92 7.82
N LEU A 184 0.24 -3.06 6.54
CA LEU A 184 -0.25 -2.18 5.48
C LEU A 184 -1.78 -2.25 5.35
N TYR A 185 -2.36 -3.46 5.37
CA TYR A 185 -3.81 -3.65 5.33
C TYR A 185 -4.50 -3.04 6.55
N ARG A 186 -3.97 -3.22 7.77
CA ARG A 186 -4.52 -2.59 8.99
C ARG A 186 -4.57 -1.06 8.86
N ARG A 187 -3.53 -0.43 8.33
CA ARG A 187 -3.48 1.02 8.09
C ARG A 187 -4.50 1.46 7.04
N LEU A 188 -4.59 0.74 5.92
CA LEU A 188 -5.56 1.03 4.85
C LEU A 188 -7.01 0.84 5.33
N ARG A 189 -7.28 -0.25 6.05
CA ARG A 189 -8.58 -0.59 6.64
C ARG A 189 -9.07 0.50 7.60
N ALA A 190 -8.19 1.00 8.47
CA ALA A 190 -8.52 2.08 9.39
C ALA A 190 -8.83 3.40 8.66
N ARG A 191 -8.10 3.67 7.57
CA ARG A 191 -8.27 4.90 6.76
C ARG A 191 -9.52 4.86 5.88
N GLN A 192 -9.88 3.69 5.36
CA GLN A 192 -10.99 3.53 4.43
C GLN A 192 -11.81 2.26 4.72
N PRO A 193 -12.73 2.31 5.69
CA PRO A 193 -13.64 1.21 5.96
C PRO A 193 -14.55 0.92 4.75
N VAL A 194 -14.69 -0.35 4.38
CA VAL A 194 -15.48 -0.80 3.23
C VAL A 194 -16.20 -2.14 3.48
N PRO A 195 -17.33 -2.38 2.80
CA PRO A 195 -18.11 -3.62 2.93
C PRO A 195 -17.50 -4.86 2.26
N TYR A 196 -16.57 -4.68 1.31
CA TYR A 196 -15.98 -5.78 0.56
C TYR A 196 -14.45 -5.70 0.52
N GLY A 197 -13.86 -5.51 1.70
CA GLY A 197 -12.41 -5.56 1.88
C GLY A 197 -11.86 -6.97 1.67
N ALA A 198 -10.59 -7.08 1.29
CA ALA A 198 -9.89 -8.36 1.24
C ALA A 198 -8.41 -8.22 1.56
N LEU A 199 -7.87 -9.13 2.37
CA LEU A 199 -6.44 -9.38 2.52
C LEU A 199 -6.17 -10.84 2.14
N VAL A 200 -5.52 -11.06 0.99
CA VAL A 200 -5.21 -12.40 0.49
C VAL A 200 -3.70 -12.56 0.37
N MET A 201 -3.16 -13.55 1.07
CA MET A 201 -1.77 -13.98 0.90
C MET A 201 -1.76 -15.23 0.02
N LEU A 202 -1.21 -15.08 -1.19
CA LEU A 202 -1.07 -16.18 -2.14
C LEU A 202 0.11 -17.09 -1.72
N PRO A 203 0.06 -18.39 -2.07
CA PRO A 203 1.17 -19.30 -1.79
C PRO A 203 2.46 -18.83 -2.50
N GLY A 204 3.59 -18.90 -1.79
CA GLY A 204 4.92 -18.65 -2.37
C GLY A 204 5.71 -19.94 -2.59
N ALA A 205 6.86 -19.83 -3.24
CA ALA A 205 7.74 -20.97 -3.46
C ALA A 205 8.56 -21.31 -2.20
N ARG A 206 8.65 -22.60 -1.86
CA ARG A 206 9.61 -23.15 -0.87
C ARG A 206 9.69 -22.38 0.46
N GLY A 207 8.54 -22.13 1.09
CA GLY A 207 8.48 -21.50 2.42
C GLY A 207 8.67 -19.98 2.44
N VAL A 208 8.78 -19.33 1.28
CA VAL A 208 8.81 -17.86 1.14
C VAL A 208 7.38 -17.34 1.03
N ALA A 209 7.10 -16.16 1.61
CA ALA A 209 5.81 -15.48 1.45
C ALA A 209 5.53 -15.16 -0.03
N GLY A 210 4.34 -15.50 -0.53
CA GLY A 210 3.96 -15.22 -1.91
C GLY A 210 3.54 -13.77 -2.16
N ARG A 211 2.84 -13.58 -3.29
CA ARG A 211 2.16 -12.33 -3.64
C ARG A 211 1.05 -12.01 -2.63
N ALA A 212 0.71 -10.74 -2.48
CA ALA A 212 -0.38 -10.30 -1.61
C ALA A 212 -1.38 -9.44 -2.38
N ILE A 213 -2.66 -9.54 -2.02
CA ILE A 213 -3.74 -8.71 -2.54
C ILE A 213 -4.39 -7.99 -1.37
N LEU A 214 -4.46 -6.66 -1.44
CA LEU A 214 -5.10 -5.81 -0.43
C LEU A 214 -6.21 -5.02 -1.12
N SER A 215 -7.46 -5.44 -0.97
CA SER A 215 -8.63 -4.81 -1.58
C SER A 215 -9.40 -3.99 -0.58
N LEU A 216 -9.71 -2.75 -0.94
CA LEU A 216 -10.54 -1.83 -0.16
C LEU A 216 -11.78 -1.49 -1.01
N SER A 217 -12.45 -2.52 -1.55
CA SER A 217 -13.56 -2.36 -2.50
C SER A 217 -14.87 -2.00 -1.80
N PRO A 218 -15.54 -0.91 -2.23
CA PRO A 218 -16.88 -0.57 -1.76
C PRO A 218 -18.01 -1.20 -2.60
N GLU A 219 -17.72 -1.76 -3.77
CA GLU A 219 -18.74 -2.07 -4.79
C GLU A 219 -19.05 -3.57 -4.86
N LEU A 220 -20.33 -3.90 -4.72
CA LEU A 220 -20.83 -5.25 -4.97
C LEU A 220 -20.90 -5.48 -6.49
N PHE A 221 -20.17 -6.49 -6.98
CA PHE A 221 -20.40 -6.96 -8.34
C PHE A 221 -21.71 -7.73 -8.39
N LEU A 222 -21.76 -8.87 -7.69
CA LEU A 222 -22.93 -9.74 -7.64
C LEU A 222 -22.99 -10.49 -6.31
N ARG A 223 -24.20 -10.65 -5.78
CA ARG A 223 -24.50 -11.58 -4.69
C ARG A 223 -25.61 -12.51 -5.12
N HIS A 224 -25.44 -13.80 -4.86
CA HIS A 224 -26.47 -14.80 -5.05
C HIS A 224 -26.84 -15.40 -3.69
N SER A 225 -28.15 -15.50 -3.44
CA SER A 225 -28.71 -16.16 -2.28
C SER A 225 -29.97 -16.89 -2.69
N ARG A 226 -29.94 -18.23 -2.66
CA ARG A 226 -31.12 -19.09 -2.90
C ARG A 226 -31.93 -18.74 -4.17
N GLY A 227 -31.26 -18.65 -5.32
CA GLY A 227 -31.89 -18.35 -6.61
C GLY A 227 -32.08 -16.86 -6.90
N GLN A 228 -31.89 -15.98 -5.90
CA GLN A 228 -31.96 -14.53 -6.08
C GLN A 228 -30.57 -13.95 -6.28
N VAL A 229 -30.40 -13.15 -7.34
CA VAL A 229 -29.19 -12.39 -7.62
C VAL A 229 -29.42 -10.90 -7.37
N GLU A 230 -28.45 -10.24 -6.76
CA GLU A 230 -28.42 -8.80 -6.50
C GLU A 230 -27.11 -8.19 -7.05
N ALA A 231 -27.24 -7.07 -7.75
CA ALA A 231 -26.16 -6.15 -8.06
C ALA A 231 -26.45 -4.77 -7.45
N ARG A 232 -25.41 -4.07 -7.00
CA ARG A 232 -25.57 -2.76 -6.34
C ARG A 232 -24.60 -1.72 -6.90
N PRO A 233 -24.87 -1.15 -8.09
CA PRO A 233 -24.06 -0.08 -8.65
C PRO A 233 -24.05 1.13 -7.74
N MET A 234 -22.91 1.81 -7.69
CA MET A 234 -22.68 2.99 -6.89
C MET A 234 -22.14 4.13 -7.76
N LYS A 235 -22.75 5.32 -7.65
CA LYS A 235 -22.33 6.55 -8.34
C LYS A 235 -22.72 7.74 -7.49
N GLY A 236 -21.86 8.75 -7.41
CA GLY A 236 -22.06 9.92 -6.56
C GLY A 236 -21.66 9.69 -5.11
N THR A 237 -20.78 10.55 -4.60
CA THR A 237 -20.27 10.50 -3.23
C THR A 237 -20.26 11.93 -2.67
N ALA A 238 -20.70 12.09 -1.43
CA ALA A 238 -20.60 13.35 -0.69
C ALA A 238 -19.90 13.11 0.66
N PRO A 239 -19.17 14.10 1.21
CA PRO A 239 -18.58 13.94 2.54
C PRO A 239 -19.67 13.89 3.61
N ALA A 240 -19.60 12.88 4.48
CA ALA A 240 -20.36 12.87 5.72
C ALA A 240 -19.57 13.66 6.78
N CYS A 241 -20.27 14.43 7.62
CA CYS A 241 -19.65 15.19 8.71
C CYS A 241 -20.03 14.65 10.10
N GLY A 242 -20.95 13.69 10.17
CA GLY A 242 -21.37 13.08 11.43
C GLY A 242 -22.53 13.82 12.11
N ASP A 243 -22.86 15.03 11.67
CA ASP A 243 -24.07 15.75 12.07
C ASP A 243 -25.25 15.23 11.25
N ALA A 244 -26.25 14.67 11.94
CA ALA A 244 -27.40 14.04 11.30
C ALA A 244 -28.22 15.01 10.42
N THR A 245 -28.29 16.28 10.77
CA THR A 245 -29.04 17.29 10.01
C THR A 245 -28.30 17.67 8.73
N ILE A 246 -27.01 17.95 8.85
CA ILE A 246 -26.17 18.31 7.70
C ILE A 246 -26.03 17.11 6.75
N ASP A 247 -25.83 15.91 7.29
CA ASP A 247 -25.73 14.69 6.49
C ASP A 247 -27.06 14.37 5.79
N ALA A 248 -28.21 14.61 6.43
CA ALA A 248 -29.52 14.47 5.78
C ALA A 248 -29.70 15.48 4.63
N GLN A 249 -29.27 16.73 4.80
CA GLN A 249 -29.30 17.76 3.75
C GLN A 249 -28.39 17.38 2.58
N ARG A 250 -27.14 16.97 2.86
CA ARG A 250 -26.19 16.51 1.84
C ARG A 250 -26.68 15.26 1.12
N SER A 251 -27.29 14.34 1.86
CA SER A 251 -27.90 13.13 1.31
C SER A 251 -29.04 13.47 0.34
N ALA A 252 -29.95 14.36 0.74
CA ALA A 252 -31.03 14.83 -0.14
C ALA A 252 -30.50 15.56 -1.38
N ALA A 253 -29.46 16.39 -1.22
CA ALA A 253 -28.83 17.08 -2.34
C ALA A 253 -28.16 16.09 -3.31
N LEU A 254 -27.41 15.10 -2.81
CA LEU A 254 -26.77 14.07 -3.63
C LEU A 254 -27.81 13.19 -4.35
N ALA A 255 -28.89 12.81 -3.66
CA ALA A 255 -29.99 12.03 -4.25
C ALA A 255 -30.74 12.80 -5.33
N ALA A 256 -30.72 14.14 -5.29
CA ALA A 256 -31.38 15.01 -6.27
C ALA A 256 -30.47 15.44 -7.42
N ASP A 257 -29.14 15.28 -7.30
CA ASP A 257 -28.17 15.74 -8.29
C ASP A 257 -28.38 15.08 -9.65
N GLU A 258 -28.66 15.90 -10.67
CA GLU A 258 -29.08 15.42 -11.98
C GLU A 258 -27.98 14.64 -12.71
N LYS A 259 -26.72 15.09 -12.60
CA LYS A 259 -25.56 14.42 -13.20
C LYS A 259 -25.37 13.03 -12.61
N ASN A 260 -25.27 12.94 -11.28
CA ASN A 260 -25.05 11.66 -10.60
C ASN A 260 -26.21 10.69 -10.82
N ARG A 261 -27.46 11.17 -10.86
CA ARG A 261 -28.63 10.33 -11.17
C ARG A 261 -28.60 9.80 -12.60
N ALA A 262 -28.24 10.64 -13.57
CA ALA A 262 -28.15 10.22 -14.97
C ALA A 262 -27.08 9.13 -15.15
N GLU A 263 -25.90 9.32 -14.57
CA GLU A 263 -24.84 8.30 -14.57
C GLU A 263 -25.29 7.01 -13.88
N ASN A 264 -25.90 7.10 -12.69
CA ASN A 264 -26.34 5.92 -11.97
C ASN A 264 -27.44 5.15 -12.74
N LEU A 265 -28.40 5.86 -13.32
CA LEU A 265 -29.48 5.28 -14.11
C LEU A 265 -28.94 4.53 -15.33
N MET A 266 -27.96 5.11 -16.03
CA MET A 266 -27.30 4.45 -17.16
C MET A 266 -26.66 3.12 -16.75
N ILE A 267 -25.98 3.07 -15.59
CA ILE A 267 -25.40 1.82 -15.07
C ILE A 267 -26.49 0.83 -14.63
N VAL A 268 -27.56 1.30 -14.00
CA VAL A 268 -28.72 0.45 -13.63
C VAL A 268 -29.32 -0.20 -14.85
N ASP A 269 -29.54 0.54 -15.94
CA ASP A 269 -30.10 -0.01 -17.17
C ASP A 269 -29.16 -1.01 -17.84
N LEU A 270 -27.86 -0.77 -17.81
CA LEU A 270 -26.86 -1.74 -18.26
C LEU A 270 -26.95 -3.04 -17.44
N LEU A 271 -27.00 -2.95 -16.11
CA LEU A 271 -27.08 -4.13 -15.25
C LEU A 271 -28.43 -4.86 -15.38
N ARG A 272 -29.54 -4.15 -15.62
CA ARG A 272 -30.84 -4.75 -15.91
C ARG A 272 -30.80 -5.54 -17.22
N ASN A 273 -30.18 -4.99 -18.26
CA ASN A 273 -29.99 -5.69 -19.53
C ASN A 273 -29.11 -6.93 -19.34
N ASP A 274 -28.02 -6.78 -18.57
CA ASP A 274 -27.12 -7.89 -18.25
C ASP A 274 -27.82 -9.03 -17.52
N LEU A 275 -28.54 -8.72 -16.44
CA LEU A 275 -29.32 -9.71 -15.68
C LEU A 275 -30.47 -10.30 -16.49
N GLY A 276 -31.10 -9.50 -17.36
CA GLY A 276 -32.21 -9.94 -18.22
C GLY A 276 -31.84 -11.05 -19.20
N ARG A 277 -30.55 -11.25 -19.50
CA ARG A 277 -30.09 -12.37 -20.35
C ARG A 277 -30.14 -13.74 -19.67
N LEU A 278 -30.10 -13.77 -18.33
CA LEU A 278 -30.08 -15.01 -17.55
C LEU A 278 -31.35 -15.21 -16.72
N ALA A 279 -31.93 -14.12 -16.25
CA ALA A 279 -33.00 -14.16 -15.28
C ALA A 279 -34.30 -14.74 -15.86
N THR A 280 -35.12 -15.33 -14.99
CA THR A 280 -36.49 -15.69 -15.28
C THR A 280 -37.24 -14.48 -15.82
N SER A 281 -37.96 -14.64 -16.93
CA SER A 281 -38.66 -13.55 -17.62
C SER A 281 -39.54 -12.75 -16.65
N GLY A 282 -39.40 -11.43 -16.66
CA GLY A 282 -40.14 -10.51 -15.78
C GLY A 282 -39.66 -10.44 -14.32
N SER A 283 -38.61 -11.18 -13.93
CA SER A 283 -38.10 -11.17 -12.54
C SER A 283 -37.13 -10.02 -12.23
N VAL A 284 -36.55 -9.37 -13.25
CA VAL A 284 -35.60 -8.27 -13.08
C VAL A 284 -36.32 -7.04 -12.51
N LYS A 285 -35.93 -6.61 -11.31
CA LYS A 285 -36.53 -5.49 -10.57
C LYS A 285 -35.46 -4.50 -10.10
N VAL A 286 -35.88 -3.25 -9.89
CA VAL A 286 -35.07 -2.20 -9.27
C VAL A 286 -35.79 -1.74 -8.00
N PRO A 287 -35.71 -2.52 -6.89
CA PRO A 287 -36.46 -2.21 -5.67
C PRO A 287 -36.05 -0.88 -5.01
N LYS A 288 -34.80 -0.44 -5.24
CA LYS A 288 -34.27 0.82 -4.71
C LYS A 288 -33.48 1.53 -5.78
N LEU A 289 -33.80 2.81 -6.00
CA LEU A 289 -33.14 3.65 -6.99
C LEU A 289 -32.70 4.95 -6.30
N PHE A 290 -31.43 5.30 -6.45
CA PHE A 290 -30.82 6.51 -5.85
C PHE A 290 -30.86 6.53 -4.30
N GLU A 291 -30.73 5.36 -3.66
CA GLU A 291 -30.63 5.27 -2.20
C GLU A 291 -29.25 5.77 -1.75
N VAL A 292 -29.24 6.83 -0.94
CA VAL A 292 -28.03 7.36 -0.34
C VAL A 292 -27.82 6.74 1.04
N THR A 293 -26.75 5.95 1.17
CA THR A 293 -26.35 5.31 2.43
C THR A 293 -25.05 5.92 2.95
N ARG A 294 -24.94 6.07 4.26
CA ARG A 294 -23.69 6.49 4.90
C ARG A 294 -22.75 5.30 5.05
N PHE A 295 -21.52 5.44 4.57
CA PHE A 295 -20.41 4.53 4.82
C PHE A 295 -19.29 5.31 5.53
N ALA A 296 -19.14 5.09 6.83
CA ALA A 296 -18.17 5.79 7.68
C ALA A 296 -18.22 7.33 7.52
N SER A 297 -17.24 7.91 6.82
CA SER A 297 -17.06 9.35 6.59
C SER A 297 -17.62 9.84 5.26
N VAL A 298 -18.32 9.01 4.48
CA VAL A 298 -18.93 9.40 3.21
C VAL A 298 -20.40 9.00 3.13
N LEU A 299 -21.16 9.77 2.34
CA LEU A 299 -22.49 9.44 1.85
C LEU A 299 -22.34 8.93 0.43
N GLN A 300 -22.94 7.78 0.13
CA GLN A 300 -22.81 7.10 -1.14
C GLN A 300 -24.19 6.82 -1.73
N MET A 301 -24.43 7.30 -2.94
CA MET A 301 -25.63 6.92 -3.68
C MET A 301 -25.43 5.55 -4.35
N THR A 302 -26.43 4.69 -4.17
CA THR A 302 -26.49 3.32 -4.67
C THR A 302 -27.87 3.02 -5.25
N SER A 303 -27.93 2.07 -6.16
CA SER A 303 -29.19 1.51 -6.64
C SER A 303 -29.11 -0.01 -6.56
N THR A 304 -30.22 -0.67 -6.29
CA THR A 304 -30.28 -2.13 -6.16
C THR A 304 -31.01 -2.70 -7.36
N VAL A 305 -30.36 -3.61 -8.09
CA VAL A 305 -31.00 -4.41 -9.14
C VAL A 305 -31.04 -5.86 -8.68
N THR A 306 -32.23 -6.46 -8.72
CA THR A 306 -32.42 -7.87 -8.34
C THR A 306 -33.02 -8.65 -9.49
N ALA A 307 -32.75 -9.95 -9.53
CA ALA A 307 -33.40 -10.87 -10.46
C ALA A 307 -33.46 -12.29 -9.88
N THR A 308 -34.34 -13.12 -10.43
CA THR A 308 -34.43 -14.54 -10.09
C THR A 308 -33.76 -15.36 -11.19
N LEU A 309 -32.80 -16.20 -10.83
CA LEU A 309 -32.15 -17.12 -11.75
C LEU A 309 -32.99 -18.40 -11.89
N PRO A 310 -33.08 -19.01 -13.08
CA PRO A 310 -33.59 -20.36 -13.24
C PRO A 310 -32.78 -21.38 -12.44
N ASP A 311 -33.42 -22.42 -11.91
CA ASP A 311 -32.76 -23.45 -11.08
C ASP A 311 -31.64 -24.21 -11.82
N THR A 312 -31.68 -24.23 -13.15
CA THR A 312 -30.67 -24.87 -14.01
C THR A 312 -29.42 -24.02 -14.24
N THR A 313 -29.38 -22.79 -13.73
CA THR A 313 -28.28 -21.84 -14.00
C THR A 313 -27.04 -22.22 -13.20
N SER A 314 -25.92 -22.43 -13.90
CA SER A 314 -24.62 -22.68 -13.24
C SER A 314 -23.85 -21.39 -12.96
N MET A 315 -22.88 -21.43 -12.05
CA MET A 315 -21.97 -20.30 -11.81
C MET A 315 -21.21 -19.89 -13.08
N ALA A 316 -20.92 -20.86 -13.96
CA ALA A 316 -20.25 -20.60 -15.24
C ALA A 316 -21.14 -19.76 -16.17
N ASP A 317 -22.45 -20.01 -16.18
CA ASP A 317 -23.42 -19.25 -16.98
C ASP A 317 -23.53 -17.81 -16.46
N VAL A 318 -23.54 -17.64 -15.12
CA VAL A 318 -23.51 -16.33 -14.47
C VAL A 318 -22.28 -15.53 -14.90
N LEU A 319 -21.08 -16.10 -14.77
CA LEU A 319 -19.86 -15.39 -15.15
C LEU A 319 -19.83 -15.07 -16.65
N ARG A 320 -20.23 -16.01 -17.52
CA ARG A 320 -20.26 -15.79 -18.98
C ARG A 320 -21.16 -14.64 -19.40
N ALA A 321 -22.32 -14.49 -18.75
CA ALA A 321 -23.23 -13.42 -19.13
C ALA A 321 -22.86 -12.07 -18.50
N LEU A 322 -22.31 -12.05 -17.29
CA LEU A 322 -22.24 -10.83 -16.48
C LEU A 322 -20.82 -10.28 -16.31
N PHE A 323 -19.77 -11.09 -16.44
CA PHE A 323 -18.39 -10.68 -16.20
C PHE A 323 -17.68 -10.24 -17.51
N PRO A 324 -16.85 -9.16 -17.51
CA PRO A 324 -16.57 -8.23 -16.41
C PRO A 324 -17.76 -7.33 -16.07
N CYS A 325 -17.72 -6.74 -14.86
CA CYS A 325 -18.78 -5.87 -14.39
C CYS A 325 -19.02 -4.69 -15.37
N GLY A 326 -20.29 -4.39 -15.61
CA GLY A 326 -20.69 -3.31 -16.49
C GLY A 326 -20.18 -1.93 -16.09
N SER A 327 -20.16 -1.65 -14.78
CA SER A 327 -19.76 -0.34 -14.23
C SER A 327 -18.28 0.00 -14.47
N ILE A 328 -17.42 -1.00 -14.71
CA ILE A 328 -15.99 -0.84 -14.94
C ILE A 328 -15.57 -1.04 -16.40
N THR A 329 -16.53 -1.24 -17.30
CA THR A 329 -16.32 -1.33 -18.76
C THR A 329 -16.91 -0.11 -19.43
N GLY A 330 -18.22 -0.13 -19.67
CA GLY A 330 -18.98 0.89 -20.40
C GLY A 330 -19.94 0.26 -21.41
N ALA A 331 -20.57 1.09 -22.23
CA ALA A 331 -21.68 0.69 -23.09
C ALA A 331 -21.48 1.14 -24.55
N PRO A 332 -21.72 0.29 -25.56
CA PRO A 332 -22.00 -1.16 -25.49
C PRO A 332 -20.77 -1.99 -25.06
N LYS A 333 -20.96 -2.95 -24.14
CA LYS A 333 -19.87 -3.66 -23.42
C LYS A 333 -18.77 -4.22 -24.34
N HIS A 334 -19.14 -4.98 -25.38
CA HIS A 334 -18.16 -5.62 -26.28
C HIS A 334 -17.29 -4.62 -27.02
N ARG A 335 -17.91 -3.57 -27.58
CA ARG A 335 -17.19 -2.54 -28.32
C ARG A 335 -16.29 -1.74 -27.39
N THR A 336 -16.80 -1.35 -26.22
CA THR A 336 -16.01 -0.63 -25.21
C THR A 336 -14.79 -1.42 -24.75
N MET A 337 -14.89 -2.74 -24.55
CA MET A 337 -13.73 -3.58 -24.20
C MET A 337 -12.65 -3.63 -25.30
N GLN A 338 -13.03 -3.57 -26.58
CA GLN A 338 -12.08 -3.45 -27.69
C GLN A 338 -11.35 -2.10 -27.66
N LEU A 339 -12.08 -1.01 -27.41
CA LEU A 339 -11.52 0.34 -27.31
C LEU A 339 -10.57 0.46 -26.11
N ILE A 340 -10.95 -0.07 -24.95
CA ILE A 340 -10.09 -0.17 -23.76
C ILE A 340 -8.78 -0.89 -24.12
N GLY A 341 -8.87 -2.06 -24.76
CA GLY A 341 -7.67 -2.83 -25.14
C GLY A 341 -6.79 -2.17 -26.21
N ALA A 342 -7.29 -1.15 -26.91
CA ALA A 342 -6.51 -0.33 -27.84
C ALA A 342 -5.92 0.93 -27.17
N LEU A 343 -6.54 1.41 -26.10
CA LEU A 343 -6.20 2.65 -25.42
C LEU A 343 -5.22 2.45 -24.25
N GLU A 344 -5.48 1.44 -23.39
CA GLU A 344 -4.67 1.23 -22.18
C GLU A 344 -3.31 0.61 -22.50
N THR A 345 -2.27 1.13 -21.86
CA THR A 345 -0.87 0.73 -22.09
C THR A 345 -0.46 -0.55 -21.37
N SER A 346 -1.22 -0.95 -20.34
CA SER A 346 -0.95 -2.10 -19.49
C SER A 346 -2.24 -2.87 -19.15
N PRO A 347 -2.17 -4.21 -18.99
CA PRO A 347 -3.35 -4.99 -18.60
C PRO A 347 -3.85 -4.57 -17.21
N ARG A 348 -5.14 -4.78 -16.96
CA ARG A 348 -5.77 -4.49 -15.67
C ARG A 348 -5.44 -5.57 -14.65
N GLY A 349 -5.36 -6.84 -15.04
CA GLY A 349 -5.11 -7.95 -14.10
C GLY A 349 -6.29 -8.13 -13.16
N LEU A 350 -6.03 -8.27 -11.86
CA LEU A 350 -7.11 -8.39 -10.88
C LEU A 350 -7.90 -7.09 -10.76
N TYR A 351 -7.27 -5.93 -10.97
CA TYR A 351 -7.97 -4.64 -10.94
C TYR A 351 -9.14 -4.60 -11.95
N THR A 352 -10.31 -4.17 -11.49
CA THR A 352 -11.62 -4.24 -12.19
C THR A 352 -12.10 -5.64 -12.57
N GLY A 353 -11.38 -6.68 -12.14
CA GLY A 353 -11.86 -8.05 -12.05
C GLY A 353 -12.79 -8.23 -10.85
N ALA A 354 -12.72 -9.41 -10.21
CA ALA A 354 -13.57 -9.71 -9.07
C ALA A 354 -12.89 -10.54 -7.98
N ILE A 355 -13.30 -10.30 -6.73
CA ILE A 355 -12.87 -11.02 -5.54
C ILE A 355 -14.12 -11.49 -4.80
N GLY A 356 -14.18 -12.74 -4.34
CA GLY A 356 -15.37 -13.25 -3.68
C GLY A 356 -15.23 -14.61 -3.02
N TRP A 357 -16.37 -15.21 -2.71
CA TRP A 357 -16.48 -16.55 -2.15
C TRP A 357 -17.66 -17.30 -2.77
N LEU A 358 -17.61 -18.63 -2.73
CA LEU A 358 -18.68 -19.54 -3.16
C LEU A 358 -18.85 -20.64 -2.10
N ASP A 359 -20.07 -20.80 -1.59
CA ASP A 359 -20.45 -21.82 -0.62
C ASP A 359 -21.45 -22.81 -1.23
N ALA A 360 -21.28 -24.09 -0.94
CA ALA A 360 -22.29 -25.08 -1.26
C ALA A 360 -23.56 -24.87 -0.40
N ARG A 361 -24.72 -25.15 -0.98
CA ARG A 361 -25.99 -25.14 -0.27
C ARG A 361 -26.20 -26.44 0.49
N SER A 362 -26.58 -26.34 1.77
CA SER A 362 -26.85 -27.51 2.60
C SER A 362 -28.24 -28.08 2.38
N ASP A 363 -29.20 -27.25 1.95
CA ASP A 363 -30.59 -27.62 1.69
C ASP A 363 -30.76 -28.29 0.32
N ASP A 364 -29.98 -27.87 -0.68
CA ASP A 364 -29.93 -28.50 -2.00
C ASP A 364 -28.48 -28.47 -2.55
N PRO A 365 -27.71 -29.56 -2.37
CA PRO A 365 -26.33 -29.62 -2.83
C PRO A 365 -26.16 -29.58 -4.36
N GLN A 366 -27.21 -29.85 -5.13
CA GLN A 366 -27.15 -29.83 -6.60
C GLN A 366 -27.50 -28.45 -7.18
N ALA A 367 -28.15 -27.59 -6.39
CA ALA A 367 -28.41 -26.22 -6.78
C ALA A 367 -27.13 -25.35 -6.76
N LEU A 368 -27.17 -24.25 -7.51
CA LEU A 368 -26.15 -23.21 -7.46
C LEU A 368 -25.94 -22.74 -6.01
N GLY A 369 -24.67 -22.78 -5.59
CA GLY A 369 -24.23 -22.31 -4.28
C GLY A 369 -24.50 -20.82 -4.05
N ASP A 370 -24.54 -20.41 -2.78
CA ASP A 370 -24.56 -18.99 -2.45
C ASP A 370 -23.17 -18.40 -2.70
N PHE A 371 -23.09 -17.20 -3.26
CA PHE A 371 -21.82 -16.54 -3.52
C PHE A 371 -21.94 -15.02 -3.38
N CYS A 372 -20.81 -14.38 -3.16
CA CYS A 372 -20.70 -12.92 -3.18
C CYS A 372 -19.37 -12.54 -3.81
N MET A 373 -19.41 -11.65 -4.79
CA MET A 373 -18.24 -11.12 -5.48
C MET A 373 -18.30 -9.59 -5.47
N SER A 374 -17.19 -8.96 -5.13
CA SER A 374 -17.00 -7.52 -5.27
C SER A 374 -16.23 -7.19 -6.55
N VAL A 375 -16.39 -5.97 -7.03
CA VAL A 375 -15.55 -5.45 -8.10
C VAL A 375 -14.18 -5.14 -7.49
N ALA A 376 -13.09 -5.63 -8.07
CA ALA A 376 -11.74 -5.43 -7.54
C ALA A 376 -11.22 -4.01 -7.84
N ILE A 377 -11.75 -3.01 -7.13
CA ILE A 377 -11.33 -1.61 -7.17
C ILE A 377 -10.75 -1.19 -5.83
N ARG A 378 -9.88 -0.18 -5.85
CA ARG A 378 -9.06 0.19 -4.68
C ARG A 378 -8.30 -1.02 -4.14
N THR A 379 -7.77 -1.80 -5.08
CA THR A 379 -7.08 -3.08 -4.83
C THR A 379 -5.61 -2.93 -5.18
N LEU A 380 -4.75 -3.21 -4.22
CA LEU A 380 -3.31 -3.30 -4.40
C LEU A 380 -2.94 -4.74 -4.72
N GLU A 381 -2.15 -4.94 -5.76
CA GLU A 381 -1.46 -6.19 -6.04
C GLU A 381 0.01 -6.00 -5.67
N LEU A 382 0.49 -6.79 -4.70
CA LEU A 382 1.89 -6.79 -4.26
C LEU A 382 2.57 -8.07 -4.70
N ASP A 383 3.74 -7.93 -5.29
CA ASP A 383 4.59 -9.06 -5.63
C ASP A 383 5.13 -9.77 -4.37
N ALA A 384 5.73 -10.94 -4.59
CA ALA A 384 6.54 -11.60 -3.56
C ALA A 384 7.66 -10.64 -3.09
N PRO A 385 8.09 -10.73 -1.82
CA PRO A 385 9.13 -9.83 -1.31
C PRO A 385 10.43 -10.04 -2.10
N GLY A 386 11.03 -8.94 -2.54
CA GLY A 386 12.36 -8.95 -3.12
C GLY A 386 13.44 -9.19 -2.06
N ALA A 387 14.69 -9.28 -2.49
CA ALA A 387 15.83 -9.48 -1.57
C ALA A 387 15.83 -8.44 -0.43
N SER A 388 15.49 -7.17 -0.72
CA SER A 388 15.40 -6.06 0.24
C SER A 388 14.23 -6.11 1.22
N GLY A 389 13.34 -7.10 1.09
CA GLY A 389 12.06 -7.15 1.81
C GLY A 389 10.99 -6.21 1.24
N LEU A 390 11.33 -5.33 0.28
CA LEU A 390 10.35 -4.52 -0.44
C LEU A 390 9.54 -5.38 -1.39
N ARG A 391 8.27 -5.00 -1.57
CA ARG A 391 7.36 -5.61 -2.54
C ARG A 391 7.06 -4.61 -3.63
N ARG A 392 7.28 -4.97 -4.89
CA ARG A 392 6.74 -4.17 -6.00
C ARG A 392 5.22 -4.24 -5.94
N GLY A 393 4.58 -3.09 -6.05
CA GLY A 393 3.15 -2.96 -5.91
C GLY A 393 2.53 -2.22 -7.09
N ARG A 394 1.27 -2.55 -7.38
CA ARG A 394 0.45 -1.89 -8.39
C ARG A 394 -0.93 -1.57 -7.82
N LEU A 395 -1.45 -0.39 -8.18
CA LEU A 395 -2.83 0.02 -7.96
C LEU A 395 -3.39 0.54 -9.28
N GLY A 396 -4.54 0.02 -9.69
CA GLY A 396 -5.30 0.60 -10.80
C GLY A 396 -6.19 1.76 -10.36
N VAL A 397 -6.26 2.80 -11.18
CA VAL A 397 -7.15 3.94 -11.00
C VAL A 397 -7.75 4.36 -12.34
N GLY A 398 -8.92 5.00 -12.32
CA GLY A 398 -9.59 5.42 -13.53
C GLY A 398 -10.91 6.11 -13.31
N ALA A 399 -11.55 6.44 -14.42
CA ALA A 399 -12.79 7.18 -14.47
C ALA A 399 -13.68 6.74 -15.64
N GLY A 400 -14.99 6.89 -15.46
CA GLY A 400 -15.98 6.64 -16.49
C GLY A 400 -16.15 7.87 -17.34
N ILE A 401 -15.60 7.85 -18.54
CA ILE A 401 -15.58 8.99 -19.46
C ILE A 401 -16.85 8.99 -20.31
N VAL A 402 -17.50 10.14 -20.33
CA VAL A 402 -18.68 10.49 -21.11
C VAL A 402 -18.40 11.73 -21.96
N LEU A 403 -19.34 12.15 -22.81
CA LEU A 403 -19.08 13.20 -23.81
C LEU A 403 -18.78 14.58 -23.18
N ASP A 404 -19.28 14.83 -21.97
CA ASP A 404 -19.08 16.07 -21.20
C ASP A 404 -17.90 16.00 -20.21
N SER A 405 -17.18 14.87 -20.15
CA SER A 405 -15.98 14.73 -19.31
C SER A 405 -14.89 15.74 -19.71
N LYS A 406 -14.16 16.25 -18.72
CA LYS A 406 -13.00 17.14 -18.94
C LYS A 406 -11.75 16.50 -18.38
N ALA A 407 -10.67 16.50 -19.17
CA ALA A 407 -9.48 15.72 -18.82
C ALA A 407 -8.82 16.12 -17.49
N ASP A 408 -8.86 17.41 -17.14
CA ASP A 408 -8.38 17.93 -15.86
C ASP A 408 -9.23 17.47 -14.68
N GLU A 409 -10.56 17.60 -14.78
CA GLU A 409 -11.50 17.14 -13.76
C GLU A 409 -11.39 15.62 -13.52
N GLU A 410 -11.32 14.82 -14.59
CA GLU A 410 -11.22 13.36 -14.52
C GLU A 410 -9.88 12.89 -13.93
N ARG A 411 -8.79 13.61 -14.23
CA ARG A 411 -7.47 13.34 -13.64
C ARG A 411 -7.46 13.64 -12.15
N ASP A 412 -8.04 14.75 -11.73
CA ASP A 412 -8.15 15.11 -10.31
C ASP A 412 -9.06 14.12 -9.56
N GLU A 413 -10.13 13.63 -10.20
CA GLU A 413 -10.92 12.52 -9.67
C GLU A 413 -10.10 11.24 -9.50
N CYS A 414 -9.27 10.87 -10.48
CA CYS A 414 -8.39 9.70 -10.37
C CYS A 414 -7.39 9.85 -9.21
N ARG A 415 -6.79 11.03 -9.05
CA ARG A 415 -5.89 11.35 -7.92
C ARG A 415 -6.61 11.28 -6.58
N LEU A 416 -7.85 11.78 -6.51
CA LEU A 416 -8.68 11.69 -5.32
C LEU A 416 -9.01 10.22 -4.96
N LYS A 417 -9.35 9.39 -5.95
CA LYS A 417 -9.58 7.95 -5.76
C LYS A 417 -8.32 7.21 -5.32
N ALA A 418 -7.12 7.68 -5.67
CA ALA A 418 -5.84 7.12 -5.23
C ALA A 418 -5.42 7.56 -3.81
N ARG A 419 -6.04 8.63 -3.27
CA ARG A 419 -5.61 9.31 -2.04
C ARG A 419 -5.68 8.45 -0.78
N PHE A 420 -6.47 7.37 -0.79
CA PHE A 420 -6.45 6.40 0.30
C PHE A 420 -5.08 5.74 0.46
N LEU A 421 -4.34 5.56 -0.64
CA LEU A 421 -2.99 5.02 -0.65
C LEU A 421 -1.91 6.10 -0.66
N SER A 422 -2.00 7.10 -1.55
CA SER A 422 -0.93 8.09 -1.73
C SER A 422 -0.73 9.04 -0.55
N ALA A 423 -1.76 9.19 0.29
CA ALA A 423 -1.69 9.98 1.51
C ALA A 423 -1.81 9.12 2.79
N LEU A 424 -1.42 7.85 2.70
CA LEU A 424 -1.39 6.93 3.83
C LEU A 424 -0.20 7.25 4.74
N ASP A 425 -0.48 7.57 6.00
CA ASP A 425 0.57 7.75 7.01
C ASP A 425 1.29 6.42 7.28
N PRO A 426 2.62 6.34 7.05
CA PRO A 426 3.37 5.10 7.20
C PRO A 426 3.76 4.77 8.65
N GLY A 427 3.45 5.65 9.63
CA GLY A 427 3.70 5.43 11.05
C GLY A 427 5.07 5.88 11.55
N PHE A 428 5.72 6.78 10.82
CA PHE A 428 6.98 7.39 11.22
C PHE A 428 7.06 8.84 10.76
N GLU A 429 8.03 9.57 11.28
CA GLU A 429 8.34 10.93 10.89
C GLU A 429 9.70 10.97 10.20
N LEU A 430 9.86 11.93 9.29
CA LEU A 430 11.18 12.32 8.80
C LEU A 430 11.77 13.32 9.79
N PHE A 431 13.07 13.25 10.05
CA PHE A 431 13.65 14.22 10.98
C PHE A 431 15.05 14.68 10.60
N GLU A 432 15.37 15.87 11.07
CA GLU A 432 16.68 16.47 11.03
C GLU A 432 17.18 16.77 12.43
N THR A 433 18.49 16.71 12.62
CA THR A 433 19.15 17.12 13.86
C THR A 433 20.37 17.92 13.48
N MET A 434 20.35 19.18 13.88
CA MET A 434 21.16 20.26 13.33
C MET A 434 21.82 21.00 14.47
N GLN A 435 23.03 21.50 14.23
CA GLN A 435 23.61 22.55 15.04
C GLN A 435 22.96 23.89 14.67
N ALA A 436 22.80 24.78 15.63
CA ALA A 436 22.43 26.16 15.36
C ALA A 436 23.09 27.11 16.37
N THR A 437 23.37 28.33 15.93
CA THR A 437 23.62 29.46 16.84
C THR A 437 22.67 30.59 16.44
N ARG A 438 22.40 31.52 17.36
CA ARG A 438 21.59 32.71 17.03
C ARG A 438 22.26 33.57 15.94
N ALA A 439 23.60 33.68 15.98
CA ALA A 439 24.36 34.56 15.10
C ALA A 439 24.50 34.01 13.66
N SER A 440 24.72 32.70 13.52
CA SER A 440 25.00 32.07 12.21
C SER A 440 23.86 31.20 11.68
N GLY A 441 22.77 31.05 12.44
CA GLY A 441 21.69 30.13 12.13
C GLY A 441 22.14 28.67 12.07
N VAL A 442 21.48 27.90 11.20
CA VAL A 442 21.77 26.48 10.97
C VAL A 442 22.80 26.30 9.84
N PRO A 443 23.99 25.76 10.12
CA PRO A 443 24.96 25.42 9.09
C PRO A 443 24.39 24.40 8.08
N HIS A 444 24.71 24.59 6.80
CA HIS A 444 24.32 23.69 5.71
C HIS A 444 22.80 23.43 5.59
N LEU A 445 21.95 24.37 6.02
CA LEU A 445 20.48 24.21 6.03
C LEU A 445 19.92 23.73 4.68
N GLY A 446 20.43 24.25 3.55
CA GLY A 446 20.00 23.79 2.22
C GLY A 446 20.24 22.29 1.97
N ARG A 447 21.32 21.71 2.50
CA ARG A 447 21.59 20.26 2.38
C ARG A 447 20.65 19.44 3.27
N HIS A 448 20.31 19.95 4.46
CA HIS A 448 19.31 19.34 5.34
C HIS A 448 17.94 19.30 4.66
N LEU A 449 17.46 20.46 4.17
CA LEU A 449 16.17 20.56 3.50
C LEU A 449 16.12 19.72 2.22
N SER A 450 17.19 19.69 1.42
CA SER A 450 17.26 18.83 0.22
C SER A 450 17.16 17.34 0.57
N ARG A 451 17.84 16.87 1.63
CA ARG A 451 17.72 15.48 2.08
C ARG A 451 16.31 15.16 2.58
N LEU A 452 15.73 16.08 3.35
CA LEU A 452 14.37 15.96 3.87
C LEU A 452 13.36 15.89 2.71
N GLN A 453 13.48 16.77 1.73
CA GLN A 453 12.65 16.81 0.52
C GLN A 453 12.74 15.51 -0.29
N LYS A 454 13.95 14.97 -0.51
CA LYS A 454 14.13 13.69 -1.23
C LYS A 454 13.41 12.54 -0.53
N SER A 455 13.48 12.51 0.80
CA SER A 455 12.77 11.49 1.59
C SER A 455 11.26 11.73 1.58
N ALA A 456 10.84 12.99 1.65
CA ALA A 456 9.42 13.36 1.58
C ALA A 456 8.79 12.96 0.24
N GLN A 457 9.47 13.26 -0.88
CA GLN A 457 9.04 12.82 -2.21
C GLN A 457 8.99 11.29 -2.33
N TYR A 458 10.00 10.59 -1.79
CA TYR A 458 10.02 9.13 -1.84
C TYR A 458 8.83 8.51 -1.10
N PHE A 459 8.51 8.98 0.11
CA PHE A 459 7.46 8.42 0.97
C PHE A 459 6.09 9.11 0.86
N GLY A 460 5.94 10.13 0.02
CA GLY A 460 4.67 10.86 -0.14
C GLY A 460 4.34 11.87 0.97
N PHE A 461 5.32 12.34 1.74
CA PHE A 461 5.09 13.37 2.77
C PHE A 461 4.79 14.71 2.12
N THR A 462 3.88 15.47 2.72
CA THR A 462 3.69 16.89 2.36
C THR A 462 4.93 17.68 2.80
N PHE A 463 5.51 18.46 1.90
CA PHE A 463 6.74 19.19 2.13
C PHE A 463 6.64 20.60 1.53
N ASP A 464 6.79 21.61 2.39
CA ASP A 464 6.87 23.01 2.02
C ASP A 464 8.19 23.59 2.55
N GLU A 465 9.13 23.82 1.63
CA GLU A 465 10.46 24.31 2.00
C GLU A 465 10.39 25.72 2.59
N ALA A 466 9.54 26.59 2.05
CA ALA A 466 9.45 27.99 2.47
C ALA A 466 8.91 28.07 3.90
N ALA A 467 7.82 27.34 4.19
CA ALA A 467 7.24 27.28 5.53
C ALA A 467 8.23 26.68 6.56
N LEU A 468 8.98 25.65 6.19
CA LEU A 468 10.00 25.06 7.07
C LEU A 468 11.14 26.02 7.38
N ARG A 469 11.60 26.80 6.39
CA ARG A 469 12.63 27.82 6.61
C ARG A 469 12.16 28.90 7.58
N GLU A 470 10.96 29.42 7.36
CA GLU A 470 10.37 30.43 8.25
C GLU A 470 10.26 29.94 9.70
N GLN A 471 9.79 28.69 9.91
CA GLN A 471 9.71 28.10 11.24
C GLN A 471 11.10 27.89 11.89
N ILE A 472 12.10 27.48 11.11
CA ILE A 472 13.47 27.32 11.60
C ILE A 472 14.05 28.68 11.99
N ASP A 473 13.89 29.70 11.16
CA ASP A 473 14.40 31.05 11.42
C ASP A 473 13.75 31.65 12.67
N ALA A 474 12.45 31.42 12.87
CA ALA A 474 11.73 31.80 14.08
C ALA A 474 12.32 31.13 15.33
N VAL A 475 12.66 29.84 15.28
CA VAL A 475 13.32 29.13 16.38
C VAL A 475 14.75 29.61 16.59
N VAL A 476 15.51 29.88 15.53
CA VAL A 476 16.88 30.41 15.62
C VAL A 476 16.88 31.76 16.33
N ALA A 477 15.88 32.61 16.10
CA ALA A 477 15.75 33.92 16.72
C ALA A 477 15.51 33.86 18.25
N THR A 478 15.01 32.72 18.78
CA THR A 478 14.78 32.55 20.23
C THR A 478 15.97 31.93 20.97
N LEU A 479 17.01 31.50 20.26
CA LEU A 479 18.20 30.90 20.88
C LEU A 479 18.98 31.93 21.72
N SER A 480 19.70 31.45 22.73
CA SER A 480 20.67 32.26 23.47
C SER A 480 21.86 32.64 22.57
N GLU A 481 22.41 33.83 22.79
CA GLU A 481 23.45 34.44 21.92
C GLU A 481 24.78 33.68 21.94
N ASP A 482 25.23 33.25 23.12
CA ASP A 482 26.58 32.68 23.31
C ASP A 482 26.64 31.15 23.24
N ASP A 483 25.49 30.48 23.14
CA ASP A 483 25.42 29.02 23.16
C ASP A 483 25.27 28.42 21.77
N ILE A 484 25.85 27.23 21.61
CA ILE A 484 25.55 26.35 20.49
C ILE A 484 24.34 25.49 20.88
N HIS A 485 23.34 25.42 20.02
CA HIS A 485 22.12 24.64 20.24
C HIS A 485 22.06 23.42 19.33
N ARG A 486 21.45 22.35 19.85
CA ARG A 486 20.90 21.26 19.05
C ARG A 486 19.48 21.61 18.67
N VAL A 487 19.20 21.77 17.38
CA VAL A 487 17.84 21.95 16.84
C VAL A 487 17.41 20.63 16.20
N ARG A 488 16.24 20.11 16.59
CA ARG A 488 15.62 18.92 16.02
C ARG A 488 14.31 19.30 15.34
N LEU A 489 14.24 19.07 14.03
CA LEU A 489 13.02 19.19 13.23
C LEU A 489 12.46 17.78 13.01
N ALA A 490 11.20 17.55 13.33
CA ALA A 490 10.44 16.35 12.95
C ALA A 490 9.29 16.77 12.02
N LEU A 491 9.18 16.11 10.87
CA LEU A 491 8.16 16.33 9.86
C LEU A 491 7.24 15.11 9.84
N SER A 492 5.99 15.32 10.22
CA SER A 492 4.92 14.33 10.12
C SER A 492 4.43 14.21 8.68
N HIS A 493 3.77 13.09 8.34
CA HIS A 493 3.36 12.78 6.96
C HIS A 493 2.47 13.85 6.31
N ASN A 494 1.59 14.48 7.10
CA ASN A 494 0.70 15.55 6.65
C ASN A 494 1.38 16.93 6.44
N GLY A 495 2.69 17.03 6.67
CA GLY A 495 3.45 18.28 6.54
C GLY A 495 3.54 19.10 7.81
N THR A 496 2.90 18.68 8.91
CA THR A 496 3.11 19.32 10.21
C THR A 496 4.56 19.13 10.65
N ALA A 497 5.20 20.23 11.04
CA ALA A 497 6.56 20.24 11.53
C ALA A 497 6.61 20.59 13.02
N ALA A 498 7.36 19.81 13.79
CA ALA A 498 7.67 20.07 15.18
C ALA A 498 9.17 20.36 15.33
N ILE A 499 9.51 21.55 15.83
CA ILE A 499 10.89 21.96 16.06
C ILE A 499 11.14 22.10 17.55
N THR A 500 12.15 21.40 18.05
CA THR A 500 12.62 21.48 19.44
C THR A 500 14.09 21.87 19.46
N HIS A 501 14.53 22.56 20.51
CA HIS A 501 15.93 22.93 20.67
C HIS A 501 16.40 22.81 22.12
N GLY A 502 17.72 22.79 22.30
CA GLY A 502 18.37 22.85 23.61
C GLY A 502 19.87 23.04 23.47
N VAL A 503 20.50 23.60 24.50
CA VAL A 503 21.96 23.86 24.51
C VAL A 503 22.72 22.55 24.29
N LEU A 504 23.68 22.58 23.36
CA LEU A 504 24.49 21.44 22.99
C LEU A 504 25.62 21.25 24.02
N THR A 505 25.55 20.18 24.80
CA THR A 505 26.60 19.86 25.77
C THR A 505 27.95 19.64 25.08
N PRO A 506 29.04 20.28 25.55
CA PRO A 506 30.39 20.04 25.06
C PRO A 506 30.81 18.58 25.23
N LEU A 507 31.67 18.09 24.32
CA LEU A 507 32.36 16.82 24.52
C LEU A 507 33.65 17.06 25.33
N HIS A 508 34.04 16.08 26.14
CA HIS A 508 35.29 16.13 26.88
C HIS A 508 36.41 15.46 26.07
N GLY A 509 37.51 16.19 25.86
CA GLY A 509 38.73 15.69 25.21
C GLY A 509 38.76 15.85 23.69
N ASP A 510 39.94 15.65 23.11
CA ASP A 510 40.22 15.93 21.69
C ASP A 510 39.83 14.78 20.75
N ARG A 511 39.45 13.62 21.32
CA ARG A 511 39.07 12.41 20.57
C ARG A 511 37.90 11.71 21.24
N VAL A 512 37.00 11.17 20.43
CA VAL A 512 35.89 10.35 20.89
C VAL A 512 36.20 8.86 20.82
N LYS A 513 35.62 8.06 21.72
CA LYS A 513 35.71 6.60 21.65
C LYS A 513 34.53 6.04 20.87
N VAL A 514 34.73 5.02 20.05
CA VAL A 514 33.67 4.25 19.39
C VAL A 514 33.76 2.78 19.73
N LEU A 515 32.61 2.12 19.87
CA LEU A 515 32.51 0.67 20.00
C LEU A 515 32.23 0.05 18.63
N LEU A 516 32.47 -1.26 18.50
CA LEU A 516 32.07 -2.02 17.32
C LEU A 516 30.84 -2.87 17.66
N ALA A 517 29.87 -2.87 16.75
CA ALA A 517 28.70 -3.72 16.86
C ALA A 517 29.10 -5.20 16.77
N ASP A 518 28.44 -6.04 17.58
CA ASP A 518 28.61 -7.48 17.52
C ASP A 518 27.82 -8.11 16.36
N ALA A 519 27.98 -9.42 16.14
CA ALA A 519 27.33 -10.12 15.04
C ALA A 519 25.79 -10.17 15.15
N SER A 520 25.23 -10.09 16.35
CA SER A 520 23.77 -9.99 16.56
C SER A 520 23.23 -8.64 16.08
N GLN A 521 24.10 -7.63 16.02
CA GLN A 521 23.84 -6.30 15.53
C GLN A 521 24.32 -6.10 14.07
N THR A 522 24.23 -7.14 13.24
CA THR A 522 24.48 -7.04 11.79
C THR A 522 23.34 -6.31 11.08
N THR A 523 23.66 -5.31 10.26
CA THR A 523 22.69 -4.53 9.46
C THR A 523 22.52 -5.16 8.08
N ARG A 524 21.54 -4.72 7.28
CA ARG A 524 21.39 -5.17 5.90
C ARG A 524 21.77 -4.04 4.96
N ALA A 525 22.60 -4.35 3.97
CA ALA A 525 23.07 -3.32 3.03
C ALA A 525 21.94 -2.69 2.19
N ASP A 526 20.83 -3.40 2.03
CA ASP A 526 19.66 -3.00 1.27
C ASP A 526 18.47 -2.53 2.13
N ASP A 527 18.69 -2.31 3.43
CA ASP A 527 17.67 -1.76 4.34
C ASP A 527 17.22 -0.38 3.86
N LEU A 528 15.92 -0.25 3.58
CA LEU A 528 15.31 0.99 3.12
C LEU A 528 15.55 2.14 4.10
N PHE A 529 15.41 1.90 5.40
CA PHE A 529 15.47 2.94 6.42
C PHE A 529 16.88 3.43 6.69
N LEU A 530 17.90 2.76 6.16
CA LEU A 530 19.27 3.30 6.16
C LEU A 530 19.45 4.42 5.16
N ARG A 531 18.63 4.50 4.10
CA ARG A 531 18.75 5.53 3.06
C ARG A 531 18.03 6.83 3.44
N HIS A 532 17.22 6.81 4.50
CA HIS A 532 16.34 7.91 4.88
C HIS A 532 16.44 8.20 6.37
N LYS A 533 16.44 9.49 6.75
CA LYS A 533 16.51 9.88 8.16
C LYS A 533 15.11 9.91 8.78
N THR A 534 14.62 8.73 9.17
CA THR A 534 13.28 8.54 9.75
C THR A 534 13.36 8.28 11.25
N THR A 535 12.23 8.34 11.97
CA THR A 535 12.13 7.94 13.38
C THR A 535 12.19 6.42 13.60
N VAL A 536 12.28 5.61 12.54
CA VAL A 536 12.48 4.16 12.59
C VAL A 536 13.93 3.85 12.95
N ARG A 537 14.31 4.11 14.21
CA ARG A 537 15.72 4.06 14.67
C ARG A 537 15.91 3.38 16.01
N ALA A 538 14.91 2.68 16.54
CA ALA A 538 14.97 2.06 17.87
C ALA A 538 16.26 1.27 18.14
N ARG A 539 16.71 0.50 17.14
CA ARG A 539 17.98 -0.24 17.17
C ARG A 539 19.20 0.67 17.33
N TYR A 540 19.31 1.71 16.51
CA TYR A 540 20.41 2.67 16.56
C TYR A 540 20.39 3.46 17.86
N ASP A 541 19.19 3.85 18.32
CA ASP A 541 19.00 4.56 19.57
C ASP A 541 19.40 3.75 20.80
N ALA A 542 19.06 2.46 20.82
CA ALA A 542 19.51 1.56 21.87
C ALA A 542 21.04 1.41 21.85
N ALA A 543 21.64 1.26 20.66
CA ALA A 543 23.08 1.05 20.54
C ALA A 543 23.91 2.25 20.97
N TRP A 544 23.60 3.47 20.50
CA TRP A 544 24.40 4.64 20.88
C TRP A 544 24.21 5.00 22.36
N LYS A 545 23.02 4.79 22.93
CA LYS A 545 22.79 4.96 24.38
C LYS A 545 23.59 3.95 25.20
N ALA A 546 23.65 2.70 24.76
CA ALA A 546 24.48 1.67 25.40
C ALA A 546 25.98 1.99 25.30
N ALA A 547 26.44 2.56 24.19
CA ALA A 547 27.80 3.07 24.07
C ALA A 547 28.08 4.24 25.02
N GLU A 548 27.15 5.20 25.11
CA GLU A 548 27.28 6.37 25.99
C GLU A 548 27.39 5.95 27.46
N ALA A 549 26.58 4.97 27.90
CA ALA A 549 26.68 4.38 29.23
C ALA A 549 28.04 3.70 29.52
N ARG A 550 28.77 3.31 28.47
CA ARG A 550 30.13 2.74 28.54
C ARG A 550 31.23 3.78 28.29
N GLY A 551 30.90 5.06 28.27
CA GLY A 551 31.85 6.15 28.04
C GLY A 551 32.34 6.26 26.59
N ALA A 552 31.60 5.69 25.63
CA ALA A 552 31.85 5.83 24.20
C ALA A 552 30.84 6.76 23.54
N PHE A 553 31.24 7.41 22.46
CA PHE A 553 30.41 8.35 21.72
C PHE A 553 29.38 7.66 20.83
N ASP A 554 29.73 6.53 20.23
CA ASP A 554 28.88 5.80 19.29
C ASP A 554 29.29 4.31 19.16
N VAL A 555 28.46 3.53 18.46
CA VAL A 555 28.74 2.15 18.01
C VAL A 555 28.79 2.13 16.48
N LEU A 556 29.86 1.60 15.89
CA LEU A 556 29.98 1.39 14.44
C LEU A 556 29.41 0.03 14.05
N PHE A 557 28.56 0.04 13.03
CA PHE A 557 27.85 -1.14 12.53
C PHE A 557 28.52 -1.75 11.30
N PHE A 558 28.20 -3.02 11.05
CA PHE A 558 28.60 -3.75 9.85
C PHE A 558 27.36 -4.36 9.20
N ASN A 559 27.37 -4.51 7.89
CA ASN A 559 26.29 -5.15 7.15
C ASN A 559 26.50 -6.67 7.01
N ASP A 560 25.52 -7.33 6.42
CA ASP A 560 25.49 -8.75 6.09
C ASP A 560 26.56 -9.20 5.09
N ARG A 561 27.24 -8.26 4.43
CA ARG A 561 28.42 -8.50 3.60
C ARG A 561 29.75 -8.29 4.33
N GLY A 562 29.72 -7.98 5.63
CA GLY A 562 30.92 -7.71 6.44
C GLY A 562 31.53 -6.33 6.20
N GLU A 563 30.82 -5.43 5.51
CA GLU A 563 31.28 -4.08 5.22
C GLU A 563 30.87 -3.14 6.36
N LEU A 564 31.73 -2.19 6.70
CA LEU A 564 31.46 -1.10 7.61
C LEU A 564 30.31 -0.24 7.06
N THR A 565 29.37 0.13 7.91
CA THR A 565 28.25 1.01 7.54
C THR A 565 28.43 2.38 8.17
N GLU A 566 27.71 2.65 9.26
CA GLU A 566 27.68 3.91 9.96
C GLU A 566 27.66 3.70 11.48
N GLY A 567 27.67 4.79 12.23
CA GLY A 567 27.39 4.79 13.66
C GLY A 567 25.89 4.96 13.96
N GLY A 568 25.47 4.78 15.21
CA GLY A 568 24.10 5.02 15.64
C GLY A 568 23.64 6.48 15.49
N ARG A 569 24.58 7.43 15.54
CA ARG A 569 24.32 8.86 15.34
C ARG A 569 25.40 9.57 14.50
N SER A 570 26.24 8.83 13.79
CA SER A 570 27.37 9.38 13.04
C SER A 570 27.65 8.61 11.74
N THR A 571 28.31 9.27 10.79
CA THR A 571 28.97 8.62 9.65
C THR A 571 30.45 8.44 9.97
N VAL A 572 31.11 7.45 9.38
CA VAL A 572 32.52 7.13 9.62
C VAL A 572 33.38 7.36 8.37
N PHE A 573 34.58 7.90 8.60
CA PHE A 573 35.68 8.02 7.65
C PHE A 573 36.91 7.34 8.24
N VAL A 574 37.64 6.60 7.41
CA VAL A 574 38.89 5.94 7.78
C VAL A 574 40.00 6.41 6.86
N ARG A 575 41.22 6.52 7.38
CA ARG A 575 42.40 6.84 6.56
C ARG A 575 43.22 5.58 6.32
N LEU A 576 43.29 5.16 5.06
CA LEU A 576 44.01 3.96 4.63
C LEU A 576 45.00 4.35 3.54
N ASN A 577 46.26 3.97 3.71
CA ASN A 577 47.34 4.30 2.78
C ASN A 577 47.39 5.80 2.41
N GLY A 578 47.13 6.67 3.40
CA GLY A 578 47.11 8.12 3.22
C GLY A 578 45.81 8.71 2.68
N ILE A 579 44.86 7.89 2.20
CA ILE A 579 43.60 8.30 1.56
C ILE A 579 42.44 8.21 2.56
N TRP A 580 41.58 9.23 2.60
CA TRP A 580 40.34 9.18 3.37
C TRP A 580 39.25 8.44 2.59
N MET A 581 38.63 7.46 3.24
CA MET A 581 37.58 6.63 2.67
C MET A 581 36.35 6.63 3.59
N THR A 582 35.16 6.64 3.01
CA THR A 582 33.90 6.40 3.72
C THR A 582 33.09 5.32 2.99
N PRO A 583 32.34 4.46 3.70
CA PRO A 583 31.52 3.45 3.04
C PRO A 583 30.54 4.06 2.03
N PRO A 584 30.37 3.46 0.83
CA PRO A 584 29.42 3.94 -0.18
C PRO A 584 27.97 3.74 0.29
N LEU A 585 27.02 4.48 -0.31
CA LEU A 585 25.59 4.31 -0.01
C LEU A 585 25.11 2.86 -0.23
N SER A 586 25.73 2.12 -1.14
CA SER A 586 25.45 0.70 -1.41
C SER A 586 25.79 -0.23 -0.25
N SER A 587 26.59 0.22 0.73
CA SER A 587 26.86 -0.53 1.97
C SER A 587 25.75 -0.39 3.01
N GLY A 588 24.69 0.38 2.74
CA GLY A 588 23.59 0.60 3.66
C GLY A 588 23.94 1.68 4.69
N VAL A 589 24.18 2.90 4.21
CA VAL A 589 24.46 4.05 5.07
C VAL A 589 23.55 5.22 4.74
N LEU A 590 23.33 6.09 5.73
CA LEU A 590 22.58 7.31 5.54
C LEU A 590 23.38 8.29 4.68
N PRO A 591 22.76 8.98 3.70
CA PRO A 591 23.36 10.14 3.05
C PRO A 591 23.45 11.31 4.05
N GLY A 592 24.47 11.25 4.92
CA GLY A 592 24.74 12.24 5.95
C GLY A 592 25.03 13.63 5.37
N VAL A 593 24.48 14.70 5.95
CA VAL A 593 24.82 16.07 5.53
C VAL A 593 26.30 16.34 5.74
N MET A 594 26.84 16.08 6.94
CA MET A 594 28.28 16.29 7.19
C MET A 594 29.16 15.37 6.34
N ARG A 595 28.71 14.13 6.07
CA ARG A 595 29.38 13.24 5.11
C ARG A 595 29.52 13.89 3.73
N SER A 596 28.44 14.48 3.22
CA SER A 596 28.47 15.18 1.93
C SER A 596 29.39 16.41 1.95
N VAL A 597 29.46 17.12 3.08
CA VAL A 597 30.36 18.27 3.24
C VAL A 597 31.82 17.84 3.20
N LEU A 598 32.18 16.74 3.87
CA LEU A 598 33.56 16.22 3.85
C LEU A 598 33.96 15.60 2.52
N LEU A 599 33.03 14.95 1.81
CA LEU A 599 33.28 14.43 0.46
C LEU A 599 33.51 15.55 -0.56
N ASP A 600 32.81 16.67 -0.41
CA ASP A 600 32.95 17.84 -1.29
C ASP A 600 34.15 18.73 -0.93
N ASP A 601 34.79 18.52 0.23
CA ASP A 601 35.92 19.31 0.71
C ASP A 601 37.24 18.80 0.09
N PRO A 602 37.92 19.59 -0.77
CA PRO A 602 39.17 19.16 -1.40
C PRO A 602 40.31 18.90 -0.41
N SER A 603 40.26 19.49 0.80
CA SER A 603 41.28 19.26 1.83
C SER A 603 41.23 17.85 2.41
N TRP A 604 40.07 17.20 2.34
CA TRP A 604 39.88 15.82 2.72
C TRP A 604 40.28 14.86 1.59
N ALA A 605 40.03 15.25 0.34
CA ALA A 605 40.21 14.39 -0.83
C ALA A 605 39.61 12.99 -0.60
N ALA A 606 38.46 12.95 0.08
CA ALA A 606 37.85 11.71 0.52
C ALA A 606 37.08 11.04 -0.62
N VAL A 607 37.09 9.71 -0.64
CA VAL A 607 36.39 8.90 -1.64
C VAL A 607 35.42 7.91 -1.01
N GLU A 608 34.40 7.53 -1.76
CA GLU A 608 33.54 6.41 -1.38
C GLU A 608 34.22 5.09 -1.76
N ALA A 609 34.43 4.20 -0.80
CA ALA A 609 35.02 2.89 -1.02
C ALA A 609 34.50 1.90 0.04
N VAL A 610 34.37 0.63 -0.33
CA VAL A 610 34.00 -0.42 0.64
C VAL A 610 35.11 -0.51 1.68
N VAL A 611 34.73 -0.44 2.96
CA VAL A 611 35.64 -0.55 4.11
C VAL A 611 35.25 -1.80 4.90
N THR A 612 36.17 -2.73 5.11
CA THR A 612 35.92 -3.94 5.91
C THR A 612 36.25 -3.72 7.39
N ARG A 613 35.97 -4.72 8.21
CA ARG A 613 36.38 -4.72 9.63
C ARG A 613 37.91 -4.65 9.78
N ASP A 614 38.65 -5.38 8.96
CA ASP A 614 40.12 -5.40 9.03
C ASP A 614 40.72 -4.06 8.59
N ASP A 615 40.13 -3.45 7.56
CA ASP A 615 40.48 -2.10 7.14
C ASP A 615 40.30 -1.09 8.28
N LEU A 616 39.15 -1.15 8.99
CA LEU A 616 38.89 -0.28 10.13
C LEU A 616 39.92 -0.47 11.26
N LEU A 617 40.30 -1.72 11.56
CA LEU A 617 41.25 -2.03 12.63
C LEU A 617 42.69 -1.62 12.29
N THR A 618 43.04 -1.57 11.01
CA THR A 618 44.37 -1.20 10.51
C THR A 618 44.47 0.26 10.06
N ALA A 619 43.37 1.03 10.15
CA ALA A 619 43.30 2.42 9.72
C ALA A 619 44.30 3.32 10.46
N GLN A 620 44.96 4.20 9.71
CA GLN A 620 45.92 5.19 10.23
C GLN A 620 45.21 6.25 11.10
N ALA A 621 43.97 6.56 10.77
CA ALA A 621 43.11 7.48 11.51
C ALA A 621 41.65 7.12 11.27
N ILE A 622 40.80 7.43 12.26
CA ILE A 622 39.35 7.27 12.18
C ILE A 622 38.73 8.60 12.54
N VAL A 623 37.73 9.03 11.78
CA VAL A 623 36.89 10.19 12.08
C VAL A 623 35.43 9.75 12.02
N VAL A 624 34.65 10.17 13.02
CA VAL A 624 33.20 10.11 12.94
C VAL A 624 32.64 11.51 12.78
N CYS A 625 31.57 11.67 12.01
CA CYS A 625 31.00 12.99 11.76
C CYS A 625 29.48 12.98 11.78
N ASN A 626 28.91 14.11 12.19
CA ASN A 626 27.49 14.42 11.98
C ASN A 626 27.31 15.95 11.90
N ALA A 627 26.15 16.39 11.43
CA ALA A 627 25.87 17.82 11.26
C ALA A 627 25.71 18.58 12.59
N LEU A 628 25.61 17.86 13.72
CA LEU A 628 25.48 18.48 15.04
C LEU A 628 26.84 18.87 15.63
N ARG A 629 27.88 18.07 15.36
CA ARG A 629 29.21 18.20 15.99
C ARG A 629 30.37 18.30 15.00
N GLY A 630 30.09 18.30 13.70
CA GLY A 630 31.13 18.33 12.67
C GLY A 630 31.93 17.02 12.61
N ALA A 631 33.21 17.12 12.25
CA ALA A 631 34.15 16.00 12.19
C ALA A 631 34.88 15.82 13.53
N LEU A 632 34.84 14.60 14.07
CA LEU A 632 35.43 14.25 15.37
C LEU A 632 36.45 13.12 15.21
N PRO A 633 37.73 13.34 15.54
CA PRO A 633 38.71 12.27 15.60
C PRO A 633 38.26 11.16 16.57
N ALA A 634 38.37 9.91 16.14
CA ALA A 634 37.89 8.76 16.90
C ALA A 634 39.00 7.73 17.20
N THR A 635 38.79 6.94 18.25
CA THR A 635 39.53 5.71 18.56
C THR A 635 38.55 4.57 18.85
N ILE A 636 38.93 3.35 18.50
CA ILE A 636 38.17 2.16 18.87
C ILE A 636 38.45 1.88 20.36
N ALA A 637 37.40 1.75 21.17
CA ALA A 637 37.58 1.36 22.57
C ALA A 637 37.97 -0.12 22.66
N ALA A 638 38.91 -0.46 23.55
CA ALA A 638 39.27 -1.85 23.80
C ALA A 638 38.03 -2.63 24.26
N THR A 639 37.76 -3.76 23.62
CA THR A 639 36.69 -4.67 24.02
C THR A 639 37.12 -5.32 25.33
N THR A 640 36.50 -4.95 26.46
CA THR A 640 36.65 -5.74 27.69
C THR A 640 36.04 -7.10 27.40
N ALA A 641 36.87 -8.14 27.34
CA ALA A 641 36.39 -9.51 27.32
C ALA A 641 35.59 -9.74 28.60
N THR A 642 34.29 -9.95 28.47
CA THR A 642 33.43 -10.51 29.51
C THR A 642 33.02 -11.90 29.09
#